data_AF-A0A4V6RZJ5-F1
#
_entry.id   AF-A0A4V6RZJ5-F1
#
_cell.length_a   1.000
_cell.length_b   1.000
_cell.length_c   1.000
_cell.angle_alpha   90.00
_cell.angle_beta   90.00
_cell.angle_gamma   90.00
#
_symmetry.space_group_name_H-M   'P 1'
#
loop_
_entity.id
_entity.type
_entity.pdbx_description
1 polymer ?
#
loop_
_entity_poly.entity_id
_entity_poly.type
_entity_poly.pdbx_seq_one_letter_code
_entity_poly.pdbx_strand_id
1 'polypeptide(L)'
;MDSSHAQMVSLIWSIADDVLRDVFVRGQYRDVILPMVVLRRLDALLEPTKEAVEEEFSYQTREKFTDTGALMEAAGQNYYNTSKWTLGRLKSQATGDKEALHNNFIEYLNGFSPNVGEVLKSFDFYAKARKLTDRDRLLAIIERITDPYLNLTDKPQSDPDGLIIPALTNIGMGGIFEELLRRFNEENNEEAGEHFTPRDVIALLCDLVFSPIKDDLPKIITLYDPACGSGGMLTEGHDYLIDLGVDPSAIRLNGNEVNPETFAICKSDLIIKGVDPEGIHLDNTLVPEDTRIGKQFGFMLTNPPYGKSWGEDKKKMFDEKTLLDERFYVPLPNYIGVVENNASVPRVSDGQMLFMMELVDKMKSLQLQPQGSRAASIHNGSSLFTGDAGSGESNIRRFLVENDMVDAIIQLPNNIFYNTGISTYCWVLTNFKQPQRCGKVQLIDASQASETLRKNQGQRNCEITQTMRGHIIKAYLNFMECEASTDFPVTSKIFDNDDFRYFSVTVLRPLRLRSQMNYEKAEELLFDKGNRELSGWLYDSYGSRVFEGLNDNIMEIREYLQSNDIKLTDKKLRELIDPNKWKSRRALSEIAVRLTDKIGQEVFMDYALFTDRLTTVVSELGILIDKTGLKTIARTMSEADPEAAPVVDKTVKIKSKDIELLTETFNVKPEDLPYYGYYPSGKGSFIHYESDTSLSDKEEVPVSNAVLDYFKREVEPYVSDAWIDLPKTLIGCEISFNKYFYKPAPLRTLAENQQELVTLEKESSRLLVSLLNLG
;
A
#
# COMPACT_ATOMS: atom_id res chain seq x y z
N MET A 1 0.53 -14.21 -28.91
CA MET A 1 1.38 -13.24 -29.63
C MET A 1 1.55 -13.74 -31.05
N ASP A 2 1.38 -12.86 -32.04
CA ASP A 2 1.57 -13.18 -33.45
C ASP A 2 3.06 -13.46 -33.74
N SER A 3 3.39 -14.41 -34.62
CA SER A 3 4.79 -14.86 -34.82
C SER A 3 5.71 -13.74 -35.30
N SER A 4 5.15 -12.75 -36.01
CA SER A 4 5.87 -11.58 -36.51
C SER A 4 6.35 -10.64 -35.41
N HIS A 5 5.58 -10.43 -34.34
CA HIS A 5 5.99 -9.54 -33.24
C HIS A 5 7.13 -10.15 -32.42
N ALA A 6 7.11 -11.46 -32.19
CA ALA A 6 8.17 -12.16 -31.47
C ALA A 6 9.52 -12.14 -32.22
N GLN A 7 9.48 -12.18 -33.55
CA GLN A 7 10.67 -12.00 -34.40
C GLN A 7 11.20 -10.58 -34.30
N MET A 8 10.31 -9.57 -34.36
CA MET A 8 10.69 -8.16 -34.26
C MET A 8 11.35 -7.82 -32.93
N VAL A 9 10.76 -8.28 -31.81
CA VAL A 9 11.35 -8.13 -30.48
C VAL A 9 12.72 -8.80 -30.40
N SER A 10 12.88 -9.99 -30.97
CA SER A 10 14.18 -10.68 -30.99
C SER A 10 15.23 -9.93 -31.81
N LEU A 11 14.83 -9.32 -32.93
CA LEU A 11 15.71 -8.49 -33.74
C LEU A 11 16.12 -7.22 -32.99
N ILE A 12 15.18 -6.50 -32.38
CA ILE A 12 15.46 -5.32 -31.53
C ILE A 12 16.38 -5.71 -30.37
N TRP A 13 16.14 -6.86 -29.75
CA TRP A 13 16.97 -7.38 -28.67
C TRP A 13 18.41 -7.64 -29.10
N SER A 14 18.61 -8.21 -30.29
CA SER A 14 19.96 -8.44 -30.83
C SER A 14 20.77 -7.15 -31.01
N ILE A 15 20.11 -6.00 -31.21
CA ILE A 15 20.79 -4.69 -31.27
C ILE A 15 21.50 -4.40 -29.94
N ALA A 16 20.89 -4.75 -28.81
CA ALA A 16 21.48 -4.55 -27.50
C ALA A 16 22.79 -5.35 -27.34
N ASP A 17 22.76 -6.63 -27.72
CA ASP A 17 23.91 -7.52 -27.63
C ASP A 17 25.03 -7.17 -28.62
N ASP A 18 24.68 -6.77 -29.84
CA ASP A 18 25.64 -6.50 -30.91
C ASP A 18 26.31 -5.12 -30.79
N VAL A 19 25.54 -4.11 -30.36
CA VAL A 19 25.97 -2.69 -30.43
C VAL A 19 26.31 -2.11 -29.06
N LEU A 20 25.57 -2.47 -28.01
CA LEU A 20 25.69 -1.83 -26.69
C LEU A 20 26.64 -2.56 -25.74
N ARG A 21 27.09 -3.76 -26.11
CA ARG A 21 28.06 -4.55 -25.35
C ARG A 21 29.36 -3.77 -25.12
N ASP A 22 29.82 -3.82 -23.87
CA ASP A 22 31.02 -3.12 -23.35
C ASP A 22 30.95 -1.57 -23.41
N VAL A 23 29.80 -1.00 -23.79
CA VAL A 23 29.52 0.45 -23.79
C VAL A 23 28.57 0.83 -22.66
N PHE A 24 27.54 0.01 -22.47
CA PHE A 24 26.61 0.08 -21.36
C PHE A 24 26.67 -1.22 -20.56
N VAL A 25 26.37 -1.15 -19.26
CA VAL A 25 26.09 -2.37 -18.49
C VAL A 25 24.74 -2.93 -18.94
N ARG A 26 24.54 -4.25 -18.85
CA ARG A 26 23.30 -4.90 -19.35
C ARG A 26 22.03 -4.24 -18.84
N GLY A 27 21.98 -3.85 -17.56
CA GLY A 27 20.80 -3.18 -17.01
C GLY A 27 20.47 -1.81 -17.62
N GLN A 28 21.45 -1.15 -18.27
CA GLN A 28 21.28 0.12 -18.97
C GLN A 28 20.94 -0.06 -20.47
N TYR A 29 20.79 -1.30 -20.97
CA TYR A 29 20.42 -1.50 -22.38
C TYR A 29 19.03 -0.98 -22.67
N ARG A 30 18.09 -1.14 -21.72
CA ARG A 30 16.73 -0.61 -21.84
C ARG A 30 16.73 0.90 -22.08
N ASP A 31 17.61 1.60 -21.35
CA ASP A 31 17.73 3.06 -21.37
C ASP A 31 18.08 3.59 -22.77
N VAL A 32 18.67 2.76 -23.64
CA VAL A 32 19.07 3.14 -25.00
C VAL A 32 18.15 2.53 -26.04
N ILE A 33 17.79 1.25 -25.89
CA ILE A 33 16.97 0.54 -26.88
C ILE A 33 15.54 1.09 -26.92
N LEU A 34 14.91 1.33 -25.76
CA LEU A 34 13.53 1.83 -25.74
C LEU A 34 13.41 3.21 -26.41
N PRO A 35 14.25 4.21 -26.09
CA PRO A 35 14.18 5.49 -26.77
C PRO A 35 14.51 5.40 -28.28
N MET A 36 15.45 4.53 -28.68
CA MET A 36 15.77 4.34 -30.10
C MET A 36 14.60 3.72 -30.88
N VAL A 37 13.86 2.79 -30.29
CA VAL A 37 12.66 2.18 -30.88
C VAL A 37 11.54 3.22 -31.01
N VAL A 38 11.29 4.01 -29.96
CA VAL A 38 10.36 5.16 -30.01
C VAL A 38 10.75 6.12 -31.13
N LEU A 39 12.01 6.57 -31.13
CA LEU A 39 12.54 7.52 -32.09
C LEU A 39 12.43 7.01 -33.51
N ARG A 40 12.74 5.73 -33.76
CA ARG A 40 12.59 5.14 -35.09
C ARG A 40 11.13 5.05 -35.50
N ARG A 41 10.21 4.68 -34.61
CA ARG A 41 8.78 4.69 -34.92
C ARG A 41 8.30 6.09 -35.32
N LEU A 42 8.69 7.11 -34.56
CA LEU A 42 8.32 8.50 -34.84
C LEU A 42 8.89 8.98 -36.19
N ASP A 43 10.16 8.67 -36.49
CA ASP A 43 10.83 8.96 -37.76
C ASP A 43 10.16 8.27 -38.94
N ALA A 44 9.89 6.96 -38.81
CA ALA A 44 9.33 6.12 -39.86
C ALA A 44 7.94 6.60 -40.32
N LEU A 45 7.13 7.12 -39.41
CA LEU A 45 5.80 7.68 -39.72
C LEU A 45 5.87 9.07 -40.37
N LEU A 46 6.99 9.81 -40.20
CA LEU A 46 7.21 11.11 -40.84
C LEU A 46 7.97 11.01 -42.17
N GLU A 47 8.70 9.92 -42.42
CA GLU A 47 9.47 9.72 -43.67
C GLU A 47 8.66 10.01 -44.95
N PRO A 48 7.40 9.53 -45.10
CA PRO A 48 6.60 9.79 -46.30
C PRO A 48 6.21 11.26 -46.51
N THR A 49 6.14 12.06 -45.43
CA THR A 49 5.69 13.46 -45.45
C THR A 49 6.83 14.46 -45.22
N LYS A 50 8.07 13.97 -45.15
CA LYS A 50 9.24 14.77 -44.77
C LYS A 50 9.45 15.99 -45.66
N GLU A 51 9.35 15.81 -46.97
CA GLU A 51 9.54 16.89 -47.94
C GLU A 51 8.48 17.99 -47.79
N ALA A 52 7.22 17.62 -47.53
CA ALA A 52 6.13 18.57 -47.30
C ALA A 52 6.38 19.42 -46.04
N VAL A 53 6.85 18.80 -44.95
CA VAL A 53 7.20 19.51 -43.71
C VAL A 53 8.40 20.45 -43.93
N GLU A 54 9.40 20.04 -44.71
CA GLU A 54 10.56 20.88 -45.05
C GLU A 54 10.17 22.10 -45.89
N GLU A 55 9.27 21.92 -46.87
CA GLU A 55 8.72 23.00 -47.69
C GLU A 55 7.92 24.00 -46.85
N GLU A 56 7.02 23.50 -46.01
CA GLU A 56 6.22 24.33 -45.10
C GLU A 56 7.11 25.09 -44.12
N PHE A 57 8.05 24.41 -43.45
CA PHE A 57 8.97 25.06 -42.52
C PHE A 57 9.84 26.13 -43.21
N SER A 58 10.29 25.86 -44.44
CA SER A 58 11.04 26.82 -45.25
C SER A 58 10.20 28.04 -45.62
N TYR A 59 8.91 27.84 -45.96
CA TYR A 59 7.95 28.90 -46.19
C TYR A 59 7.76 29.77 -44.93
N GLN A 60 7.44 29.17 -43.79
CA GLN A 60 7.26 29.87 -42.52
C GLN A 60 8.52 30.66 -42.12
N THR A 61 9.70 30.07 -42.28
CA THR A 61 10.99 30.72 -41.99
C THR A 61 11.24 31.93 -42.89
N ARG A 62 10.93 31.83 -44.19
CA ARG A 62 11.07 32.94 -45.15
C ARG A 62 10.13 34.09 -44.82
N GLU A 63 8.88 33.78 -44.49
CA GLU A 63 7.84 34.75 -44.16
C GLU A 63 7.88 35.21 -42.68
N LYS A 64 8.76 34.62 -41.86
CA LYS A 64 9.02 34.97 -40.45
C LYS A 64 7.81 34.82 -39.51
N PHE A 65 7.09 33.72 -39.63
CA PHE A 65 6.06 33.34 -38.67
C PHE A 65 6.26 31.88 -38.20
N THR A 66 5.45 31.44 -37.25
CA THR A 66 5.44 30.04 -36.79
C THR A 66 4.00 29.61 -36.61
N ASP A 67 3.61 28.59 -37.34
CA ASP A 67 2.31 27.93 -37.24
C ASP A 67 2.54 26.43 -37.07
N THR A 68 2.43 25.97 -35.82
CA THR A 68 2.61 24.55 -35.49
C THR A 68 1.48 23.69 -36.02
N GLY A 69 0.29 24.26 -36.20
CA GLY A 69 -0.86 23.56 -36.77
C GLY A 69 -0.63 23.20 -38.23
N ALA A 70 -0.15 24.16 -39.03
CA ALA A 70 0.23 23.92 -40.43
C ALA A 70 1.36 22.88 -40.57
N LEU A 71 2.34 22.87 -39.66
CA LEU A 71 3.41 21.86 -39.66
C LEU A 71 2.88 20.45 -39.32
N MET A 72 1.96 20.33 -38.37
CA MET A 72 1.29 19.07 -38.04
C MET A 72 0.40 18.58 -39.21
N GLU A 73 -0.32 19.50 -39.86
CA GLU A 73 -1.11 19.20 -41.05
C GLU A 73 -0.23 18.69 -42.20
N ALA A 74 0.89 19.35 -42.47
CA ALA A 74 1.87 18.91 -43.47
C ALA A 74 2.50 17.55 -43.12
N ALA A 75 2.74 17.29 -41.83
CA ALA A 75 3.25 16.00 -41.36
C ALA A 75 2.22 14.87 -41.45
N GLY A 76 0.92 15.19 -41.38
CA GLY A 76 -0.16 14.22 -41.24
C GLY A 76 -0.17 13.53 -39.87
N GLN A 77 0.45 14.13 -38.86
CA GLN A 77 0.65 13.60 -37.52
C GLN A 77 0.45 14.70 -36.47
N ASN A 78 0.18 14.33 -35.21
CA ASN A 78 0.10 15.30 -34.09
C ASN A 78 1.49 15.75 -33.58
N TYR A 79 2.53 15.54 -34.38
CA TYR A 79 3.92 15.94 -34.16
C TYR A 79 4.61 16.14 -35.52
N TYR A 80 5.74 16.83 -35.52
CA TYR A 80 6.51 17.11 -36.74
C TYR A 80 8.01 17.12 -36.45
N ASN A 81 8.82 17.12 -37.51
CA ASN A 81 10.27 17.34 -37.41
C ASN A 81 10.77 18.29 -38.51
N THR A 82 11.29 19.46 -38.13
CA THR A 82 11.75 20.53 -39.02
C THR A 82 13.21 20.40 -39.46
N SER A 83 13.97 19.46 -38.88
CA SER A 83 15.35 19.19 -39.32
C SER A 83 15.34 18.63 -40.74
N LYS A 84 16.38 18.87 -41.55
CA LYS A 84 16.55 18.19 -42.84
C LYS A 84 16.89 16.69 -42.72
N TRP A 85 17.15 16.21 -41.51
CA TRP A 85 17.60 14.85 -41.25
C TRP A 85 16.42 13.90 -41.01
N THR A 86 16.61 12.65 -41.45
CA THR A 86 15.90 11.45 -40.99
C THR A 86 16.97 10.43 -40.57
N LEU A 87 16.61 9.36 -39.85
CA LEU A 87 17.60 8.33 -39.51
C LEU A 87 18.21 7.70 -40.78
N GLY A 88 17.41 7.54 -41.84
CA GLY A 88 17.89 7.10 -43.15
C GLY A 88 18.86 8.08 -43.84
N ARG A 89 18.61 9.40 -43.77
CA ARG A 89 19.54 10.42 -44.30
C ARG A 89 20.84 10.47 -43.50
N LEU A 90 20.78 10.33 -42.17
CA LEU A 90 21.95 10.28 -41.30
C LEU A 90 22.84 9.07 -41.60
N LYS A 91 22.23 7.89 -41.79
CA LYS A 91 22.91 6.67 -42.20
C LYS A 91 23.60 6.81 -43.56
N SER A 92 22.87 7.29 -44.57
CA SER A 92 23.38 7.35 -45.95
C SER A 92 24.46 8.41 -46.17
N GLN A 93 24.49 9.47 -45.36
CA GLN A 93 25.42 10.60 -45.49
C GLN A 93 26.53 10.62 -44.43
N ALA A 94 26.70 9.53 -43.66
CA ALA A 94 27.77 9.43 -42.67
C ALA A 94 29.15 9.41 -43.34
N THR A 95 30.02 10.37 -43.00
CA THR A 95 31.35 10.57 -43.62
C THR A 95 32.50 9.92 -42.86
N GLY A 96 32.20 9.09 -41.85
CA GLY A 96 33.19 8.53 -40.92
C GLY A 96 33.68 9.51 -39.84
N ASP A 97 33.33 10.80 -39.93
CA ASP A 97 33.52 11.78 -38.86
C ASP A 97 32.40 11.66 -37.83
N LYS A 98 32.75 11.15 -36.65
CA LYS A 98 31.81 10.92 -35.56
C LYS A 98 31.26 12.19 -34.92
N GLU A 99 32.03 13.28 -34.91
CA GLU A 99 31.56 14.56 -34.35
C GLU A 99 30.60 15.23 -35.33
N ALA A 100 30.87 15.13 -36.63
CA ALA A 100 29.92 15.57 -37.66
C ALA A 100 28.60 14.78 -37.57
N LEU A 101 28.66 13.45 -37.44
CA LEU A 101 27.47 12.61 -37.26
C LEU A 101 26.70 12.98 -35.99
N HIS A 102 27.40 13.18 -34.87
CA HIS A 102 26.78 13.60 -33.62
C HIS A 102 26.06 14.95 -33.79
N ASN A 103 26.70 15.95 -34.38
CA ASN A 103 26.09 17.27 -34.58
C ASN A 103 24.83 17.19 -35.47
N ASN A 104 24.89 16.41 -36.56
CA ASN A 104 23.73 16.16 -37.41
C ASN A 104 22.61 15.43 -36.65
N PHE A 105 22.97 14.47 -35.80
CA PHE A 105 22.00 13.75 -34.96
C PHE A 105 21.36 14.68 -33.92
N ILE A 106 22.11 15.59 -33.31
CA ILE A 106 21.54 16.58 -32.37
C ILE A 106 20.63 17.58 -33.10
N GLU A 107 21.00 18.02 -34.31
CA GLU A 107 20.11 18.82 -35.17
C GLU A 107 18.81 18.08 -35.48
N TYR A 108 18.89 16.79 -35.81
CA TYR A 108 17.74 15.91 -36.02
C TYR A 108 16.82 15.86 -34.79
N LEU A 109 17.37 15.65 -33.59
CA LEU A 109 16.60 15.61 -32.35
C LEU A 109 15.93 16.96 -32.03
N ASN A 110 16.65 18.06 -32.23
CA ASN A 110 16.13 19.40 -31.98
C ASN A 110 15.06 19.85 -32.99
N GLY A 111 14.93 19.16 -34.12
CA GLY A 111 13.90 19.45 -35.12
C GLY A 111 12.50 19.00 -34.70
N PHE A 112 12.37 18.11 -33.71
CA PHE A 112 11.08 17.59 -33.29
C PHE A 112 10.21 18.64 -32.57
N SER A 113 8.89 18.49 -32.69
CA SER A 113 7.91 19.31 -31.99
C SER A 113 8.01 19.19 -30.45
N PRO A 114 7.53 20.19 -29.68
CA PRO A 114 7.74 20.26 -28.23
C PRO A 114 7.30 19.01 -27.44
N ASN A 115 6.19 18.38 -27.83
CA ASN A 115 5.69 17.15 -27.20
C ASN A 115 6.69 15.98 -27.32
N VAL A 116 7.32 15.80 -28.47
CA VAL A 116 8.38 14.80 -28.67
C VAL A 116 9.69 15.25 -28.01
N GLY A 117 10.00 16.53 -28.03
CA GLY A 117 11.16 17.08 -27.32
C GLY A 117 11.15 16.77 -25.81
N GLU A 118 9.98 16.83 -25.18
CA GLU A 118 9.79 16.45 -23.78
C GLU A 118 10.04 14.95 -23.55
N VAL A 119 9.52 14.08 -24.42
CA VAL A 119 9.81 12.63 -24.40
C VAL A 119 11.31 12.37 -24.46
N LEU A 120 12.02 13.01 -25.41
CA LEU A 120 13.47 12.85 -25.58
C LEU A 120 14.25 13.33 -24.35
N LYS A 121 13.81 14.42 -23.72
CA LYS A 121 14.40 14.94 -22.49
C LYS A 121 14.18 13.99 -21.31
N SER A 122 12.97 13.47 -21.14
CA SER A 122 12.63 12.55 -20.05
C SER A 122 13.35 11.20 -20.18
N PHE A 123 13.70 10.79 -21.39
CA PHE A 123 14.61 9.67 -21.63
C PHE A 123 16.10 10.01 -21.44
N ASP A 124 16.49 11.23 -21.07
CA ASP A 124 17.89 11.68 -21.03
C ASP A 124 18.67 11.34 -22.33
N PHE A 125 17.98 11.48 -23.47
CA PHE A 125 18.44 10.89 -24.72
C PHE A 125 19.69 11.58 -25.29
N TYR A 126 19.85 12.88 -25.03
CA TYR A 126 21.00 13.68 -25.47
C TYR A 126 22.31 13.21 -24.83
N ALA A 127 22.32 12.89 -23.53
CA ALA A 127 23.49 12.35 -22.85
C ALA A 127 23.86 10.95 -23.38
N LYS A 128 22.85 10.12 -23.66
CA LYS A 128 23.02 8.79 -24.25
C LYS A 128 23.58 8.87 -25.67
N ALA A 129 23.10 9.80 -26.49
CA ALA A 129 23.64 10.07 -27.82
C ALA A 129 25.12 10.45 -27.76
N ARG A 130 25.52 11.32 -26.83
CA ARG A 130 26.94 11.68 -26.64
C ARG A 130 27.79 10.47 -26.27
N LYS A 131 27.32 9.66 -25.31
CA LYS A 131 28.03 8.44 -24.88
C LYS A 131 28.19 7.43 -26.02
N LEU A 132 27.17 7.26 -26.87
CA LEU A 132 27.24 6.42 -28.06
C LEU A 132 28.27 6.94 -29.07
N THR A 133 28.36 8.26 -29.27
CA THR A 133 29.38 8.88 -30.13
C THR A 133 30.80 8.68 -29.58
N ASP A 134 31.00 8.95 -28.29
CA ASP A 134 32.32 8.84 -27.65
C ASP A 134 32.89 7.41 -27.75
N ARG A 135 32.00 6.42 -27.88
CA ARG A 135 32.31 4.99 -27.97
C ARG A 135 32.17 4.41 -29.38
N ASP A 136 32.05 5.26 -30.40
CA ASP A 136 31.97 4.87 -31.81
C ASP A 136 30.81 3.90 -32.13
N ARG A 137 29.67 4.06 -31.43
CA ARG A 137 28.46 3.23 -31.59
C ARG A 137 27.24 3.94 -32.18
N LEU A 138 27.26 5.27 -32.29
CA LEU A 138 26.09 6.03 -32.77
C LEU A 138 25.68 5.63 -34.21
N LEU A 139 26.63 5.46 -35.13
CA LEU A 139 26.28 5.01 -36.49
C LEU A 139 25.73 3.58 -36.48
N ALA A 140 26.40 2.67 -35.75
CA ALA A 140 26.00 1.27 -35.68
C ALA A 140 24.57 1.08 -35.14
N ILE A 141 24.16 1.87 -34.14
CA ILE A 141 22.78 1.77 -33.63
C ILE A 141 21.76 2.31 -34.63
N ILE A 142 22.08 3.41 -35.34
CA ILE A 142 21.23 3.95 -36.41
C ILE A 142 21.09 2.91 -37.54
N GLU A 143 22.18 2.26 -37.93
CA GLU A 143 22.16 1.24 -38.98
C GLU A 143 21.28 0.04 -38.63
N ARG A 144 21.34 -0.42 -37.38
CA ARG A 144 20.58 -1.58 -36.89
C ARG A 144 19.11 -1.28 -36.63
N ILE A 145 18.77 -0.07 -36.16
CA ILE A 145 17.35 0.30 -35.96
C ILE A 145 16.66 0.65 -37.29
N THR A 146 17.42 0.99 -38.34
CA THR A 146 16.94 1.22 -39.70
C THR A 146 17.19 0.02 -40.63
N ASP A 147 17.34 -1.16 -40.04
CA ASP A 147 17.56 -2.40 -40.77
C ASP A 147 16.29 -2.72 -41.62
N PRO A 148 16.43 -3.00 -42.93
CA PRO A 148 15.29 -3.33 -43.79
C PRO A 148 14.47 -4.56 -43.34
N TYR A 149 15.04 -5.45 -42.52
CA TYR A 149 14.31 -6.57 -41.90
C TYR A 149 13.43 -6.15 -40.71
N LEU A 150 13.55 -4.89 -40.25
CA LEU A 150 12.79 -4.31 -39.14
C LEU A 150 11.76 -3.30 -39.66
N ASN A 151 10.49 -3.71 -39.76
CA ASN A 151 9.41 -2.80 -40.15
C ASN A 151 8.71 -2.18 -38.94
N LEU A 152 9.07 -0.94 -38.60
CA LEU A 152 8.39 -0.12 -37.59
C LEU A 152 7.41 0.91 -38.22
N THR A 153 7.04 0.77 -39.50
CA THR A 153 6.08 1.66 -40.16
C THR A 153 4.63 1.18 -39.98
N ASP A 154 3.65 2.01 -40.33
CA ASP A 154 2.23 1.68 -40.37
C ASP A 154 1.79 0.96 -41.66
N LYS A 155 2.75 0.66 -42.55
CA LYS A 155 2.50 0.03 -43.85
C LYS A 155 3.32 -1.26 -44.02
N PRO A 156 2.83 -2.24 -44.80
CA PRO A 156 3.64 -3.40 -45.13
C PRO A 156 4.88 -2.99 -45.93
N GLN A 157 6.00 -3.66 -45.69
CA GLN A 157 7.26 -3.43 -46.39
C GLN A 157 7.82 -4.76 -46.91
N SER A 158 8.50 -4.74 -48.07
CA SER A 158 9.27 -5.90 -48.51
C SER A 158 10.64 -5.89 -47.84
N ASP A 159 11.05 -7.02 -47.30
CA ASP A 159 12.44 -7.25 -46.89
C ASP A 159 13.35 -7.41 -48.13
N PRO A 160 14.69 -7.41 -47.94
CA PRO A 160 15.65 -7.62 -49.03
C PRO A 160 15.54 -8.97 -49.76
N ASP A 161 14.94 -9.98 -49.14
CA ASP A 161 14.71 -11.31 -49.72
C ASP A 161 13.38 -11.39 -50.52
N GLY A 162 12.59 -10.31 -50.53
CA GLY A 162 11.32 -10.21 -51.24
C GLY A 162 10.11 -10.69 -50.46
N LEU A 163 10.26 -10.96 -49.15
CA LEU A 163 9.16 -11.33 -48.27
C LEU A 163 8.47 -10.08 -47.72
N ILE A 164 7.14 -10.14 -47.61
CA ILE A 164 6.35 -9.03 -47.05
C ILE A 164 6.42 -9.12 -45.52
N ILE A 165 7.02 -8.10 -44.91
CA ILE A 165 6.93 -7.84 -43.47
C ILE A 165 5.64 -7.03 -43.23
N PRO A 166 4.73 -7.50 -42.37
CA PRO A 166 3.49 -6.79 -42.09
C PRO A 166 3.74 -5.40 -41.49
N ALA A 167 2.75 -4.53 -41.63
CA ALA A 167 2.72 -3.23 -40.96
C ALA A 167 2.71 -3.42 -39.44
N LEU A 168 3.35 -2.49 -38.73
CA LEU A 168 3.21 -2.39 -37.28
C LEU A 168 2.05 -1.44 -36.94
N THR A 169 0.93 -2.02 -36.52
CA THR A 169 -0.22 -1.26 -36.01
C THR A 169 0.13 -0.60 -34.68
N ASN A 170 -0.62 0.42 -34.27
CA ASN A 170 -0.41 1.06 -32.97
C ASN A 170 -0.64 0.09 -31.80
N ILE A 171 -1.61 -0.81 -31.92
CA ILE A 171 -1.83 -1.90 -30.96
C ILE A 171 -0.61 -2.84 -30.94
N GLY A 172 -0.07 -3.19 -32.12
CA GLY A 172 1.14 -3.99 -32.24
C GLY A 172 2.35 -3.32 -31.59
N MET A 173 2.50 -2.00 -31.73
CA MET A 173 3.57 -1.22 -31.10
C MET A 173 3.50 -1.32 -29.58
N GLY A 174 2.32 -1.17 -28.99
CA GLY A 174 2.09 -1.38 -27.56
C GLY A 174 2.56 -2.77 -27.11
N GLY A 175 2.18 -3.81 -27.84
CA GLY A 175 2.62 -5.18 -27.55
C GLY A 175 4.13 -5.41 -27.68
N ILE A 176 4.81 -4.71 -28.59
CA ILE A 176 6.28 -4.75 -28.70
C ILE A 176 6.94 -4.07 -27.50
N PHE A 177 6.47 -2.87 -27.11
CA PHE A 177 7.01 -2.17 -25.95
C PHE A 177 6.84 -2.97 -24.67
N GLU A 178 5.65 -3.54 -24.45
CA GLU A 178 5.37 -4.41 -23.31
C GLU A 178 6.33 -5.58 -23.22
N GLU A 179 6.54 -6.27 -24.34
CA GLU A 179 7.43 -7.43 -24.38
C GLU A 179 8.90 -7.03 -24.19
N LEU A 180 9.34 -5.89 -24.74
CA LEU A 180 10.69 -5.37 -24.50
C LEU A 180 10.90 -5.02 -23.03
N LEU A 181 9.96 -4.27 -22.43
CA LEU A 181 9.99 -3.93 -21.00
C LEU A 181 9.99 -5.18 -20.13
N ARG A 182 9.14 -6.16 -20.45
CA ARG A 182 9.10 -7.45 -19.74
C ARG A 182 10.45 -8.15 -19.76
N ARG A 183 11.09 -8.27 -20.94
CA ARG A 183 12.42 -8.89 -21.05
C ARG A 183 13.50 -8.15 -20.28
N PHE A 184 13.52 -6.81 -20.35
CA PHE A 184 14.48 -6.01 -19.57
C PHE A 184 14.29 -6.17 -18.06
N ASN A 185 13.04 -6.26 -17.59
CA ASN A 185 12.74 -6.44 -16.18
C ASN A 185 13.08 -7.85 -15.67
N GLU A 186 12.83 -8.89 -16.49
CA GLU A 186 13.25 -10.27 -16.19
C GLU A 186 14.77 -10.41 -16.06
N GLU A 187 15.55 -9.66 -16.85
CA GLU A 187 17.01 -9.64 -16.72
C GLU A 187 17.52 -8.82 -15.54
N ASN A 188 16.78 -7.79 -15.11
CA ASN A 188 17.20 -6.86 -14.06
C ASN A 188 16.72 -7.23 -12.64
N ASN A 189 15.84 -8.24 -12.48
CA ASN A 189 15.24 -8.63 -11.19
C ASN A 189 14.61 -7.44 -10.42
N GLU A 190 14.03 -6.47 -11.12
CA GLU A 190 13.40 -5.30 -10.47
C GLU A 190 12.08 -5.66 -9.76
N GLU A 191 11.79 -4.93 -8.67
CA GLU A 191 10.68 -5.19 -7.75
C GLU A 191 9.28 -4.98 -8.37
N ALA A 192 8.28 -5.64 -7.79
CA ALA A 192 6.92 -5.75 -8.32
C ALA A 192 6.11 -4.44 -8.27
N GLY A 193 5.22 -4.26 -9.26
CA GLY A 193 4.03 -3.40 -9.14
C GLY A 193 3.98 -2.14 -10.01
N GLU A 194 5.11 -1.63 -10.53
CA GLU A 194 5.14 -0.23 -11.01
C GLU A 194 5.01 -0.02 -12.53
N HIS A 195 4.99 -1.06 -13.36
CA HIS A 195 5.21 -0.82 -14.81
C HIS A 195 4.16 -1.36 -15.76
N PHE A 196 3.45 -2.45 -15.44
CA PHE A 196 2.51 -3.03 -16.39
C PHE A 196 1.35 -3.82 -15.76
N THR A 197 0.14 -3.52 -16.22
CA THR A 197 -1.09 -4.24 -15.87
C THR A 197 -1.51 -5.10 -17.07
N PRO A 198 -1.79 -6.42 -16.89
CA PRO A 198 -2.24 -7.29 -17.97
C PRO A 198 -3.48 -6.75 -18.68
N ARG A 199 -3.53 -6.84 -20.02
CA ARG A 199 -4.63 -6.30 -20.85
C ARG A 199 -6.00 -6.89 -20.50
N ASP A 200 -6.05 -8.17 -20.13
CA ASP A 200 -7.25 -8.86 -19.67
C ASP A 200 -7.79 -8.29 -18.34
N VAL A 201 -6.88 -7.90 -17.43
CA VAL A 201 -7.25 -7.18 -16.20
C VAL A 201 -7.77 -5.78 -16.54
N ILE A 202 -7.07 -5.02 -17.40
CA ILE A 202 -7.51 -3.67 -17.80
C ILE A 202 -8.91 -3.73 -18.42
N ALA A 203 -9.17 -4.68 -19.31
CA ALA A 203 -10.48 -4.86 -19.93
C ALA A 203 -11.59 -5.14 -18.90
N LEU A 204 -11.29 -5.90 -17.84
CA LEU A 204 -12.22 -6.10 -16.72
C LEU A 204 -12.49 -4.78 -15.98
N LEU A 205 -11.46 -3.98 -15.71
CA LEU A 205 -11.64 -2.68 -15.04
C LEU A 205 -12.49 -1.72 -15.90
N CYS A 206 -12.26 -1.67 -17.21
CA CYS A 206 -13.08 -0.91 -18.14
C CYS A 206 -14.54 -1.37 -18.10
N ASP A 207 -14.79 -2.68 -18.15
CA ASP A 207 -16.15 -3.22 -18.05
C ASP A 207 -16.83 -2.82 -16.71
N LEU A 208 -16.12 -2.90 -15.58
CA LEU A 208 -16.63 -2.53 -14.25
C LEU A 208 -16.98 -1.03 -14.15
N VAL A 209 -16.16 -0.16 -14.76
CA VAL A 209 -16.34 1.30 -14.71
C VAL A 209 -17.42 1.76 -15.68
N PHE A 210 -17.41 1.31 -16.93
CA PHE A 210 -18.25 1.87 -17.99
C PHE A 210 -19.56 1.10 -18.20
N SER A 211 -19.57 -0.24 -18.10
CA SER A 211 -20.77 -1.04 -18.37
C SER A 211 -22.01 -0.65 -17.55
N PRO A 212 -21.90 -0.28 -16.26
CA PRO A 212 -23.07 0.12 -15.46
C PRO A 212 -23.83 1.33 -16.00
N ILE A 213 -23.18 2.17 -16.80
CA ILE A 213 -23.74 3.44 -17.30
C ILE A 213 -23.55 3.61 -18.82
N LYS A 214 -23.23 2.53 -19.55
CA LYS A 214 -22.88 2.59 -20.98
C LYS A 214 -23.97 3.24 -21.85
N ASP A 215 -25.24 3.13 -21.42
CA ASP A 215 -26.41 3.68 -22.11
C ASP A 215 -26.71 5.14 -21.69
N ASP A 216 -25.94 5.71 -20.77
CA ASP A 216 -26.07 7.08 -20.24
C ASP A 216 -24.69 7.72 -19.97
N LEU A 217 -23.74 7.54 -20.90
CA LEU A 217 -22.41 8.15 -20.78
C LEU A 217 -22.50 9.69 -20.94
N PRO A 218 -21.67 10.46 -20.19
CA PRO A 218 -21.62 11.91 -20.36
C PRO A 218 -21.03 12.28 -21.73
N LYS A 219 -21.44 13.44 -22.26
CA LYS A 219 -20.99 13.94 -23.57
C LYS A 219 -19.48 14.13 -23.70
N ILE A 220 -18.81 14.49 -22.60
CA ILE A 220 -17.36 14.61 -22.52
C ILE A 220 -16.89 13.63 -21.46
N ILE A 221 -16.00 12.73 -21.87
CA ILE A 221 -15.46 11.69 -21.01
C ILE A 221 -14.08 12.14 -20.54
N THR A 222 -13.90 12.20 -19.22
CA THR A 222 -12.58 12.46 -18.62
C THR A 222 -12.12 11.20 -17.89
N LEU A 223 -11.04 10.59 -18.40
CA LEU A 223 -10.42 9.38 -17.85
C LEU A 223 -9.10 9.74 -17.18
N TYR A 224 -8.90 9.31 -15.94
CA TYR A 224 -7.72 9.63 -15.14
C TYR A 224 -7.06 8.41 -14.51
N ASP A 225 -5.72 8.39 -14.51
CA ASP A 225 -4.92 7.44 -13.76
C ASP A 225 -3.83 8.18 -12.95
N PRO A 226 -3.90 8.20 -11.60
CA PRO A 226 -2.91 8.85 -10.75
C PRO A 226 -1.55 8.14 -10.69
N ALA A 227 -1.39 6.96 -11.27
CA ALA A 227 -0.13 6.23 -11.35
C ALA A 227 -0.09 5.47 -12.69
N CYS A 228 -0.11 6.23 -13.79
CA CYS A 228 -0.43 5.71 -15.11
C CYS A 228 0.59 4.74 -15.69
N GLY A 229 1.81 4.69 -15.14
CA GLY A 229 2.85 3.82 -15.64
C GLY A 229 3.08 4.09 -17.13
N SER A 230 3.16 3.01 -17.90
CA SER A 230 3.30 3.04 -19.35
C SER A 230 2.04 3.51 -20.11
N GLY A 231 0.94 3.86 -19.42
CA GLY A 231 -0.29 4.37 -20.03
C GLY A 231 -1.26 3.29 -20.52
N GLY A 232 -1.02 2.02 -20.20
CA GLY A 232 -1.85 0.89 -20.64
C GLY A 232 -3.33 1.04 -20.28
N MET A 233 -3.64 1.48 -19.05
CA MET A 233 -5.04 1.67 -18.63
C MET A 233 -5.75 2.80 -19.37
N LEU A 234 -5.05 3.92 -19.60
CA LEU A 234 -5.61 5.07 -20.30
C LEU A 234 -5.89 4.75 -21.77
N THR A 235 -4.98 4.04 -22.41
CA THR A 235 -5.08 3.72 -23.85
C THR A 235 -6.12 2.64 -24.13
N GLU A 236 -6.18 1.57 -23.35
CA GLU A 236 -7.27 0.59 -23.52
C GLU A 236 -8.62 1.16 -23.08
N GLY A 237 -8.65 2.03 -22.06
CA GLY A 237 -9.86 2.74 -21.69
C GLY A 237 -10.38 3.63 -22.81
N HIS A 238 -9.48 4.33 -23.51
CA HIS A 238 -9.81 5.11 -24.70
C HIS A 238 -10.39 4.23 -25.82
N ASP A 239 -9.71 3.13 -26.17
CA ASP A 239 -10.14 2.25 -27.26
C ASP A 239 -11.47 1.54 -26.92
N TYR A 240 -11.65 1.14 -25.66
CA TYR A 240 -12.91 0.58 -25.16
C TYR A 240 -14.08 1.55 -25.33
N LEU A 241 -13.88 2.84 -25.07
CA LEU A 241 -14.92 3.86 -25.25
C LEU A 241 -15.24 4.10 -26.73
N ILE A 242 -14.23 4.06 -27.61
CA ILE A 242 -14.45 4.11 -29.07
C ILE A 242 -15.27 2.92 -29.54
N ASP A 243 -14.98 1.71 -29.03
CA ASP A 243 -15.74 0.50 -29.34
C ASP A 243 -17.20 0.57 -28.84
N LEU A 244 -17.46 1.36 -27.79
CA LEU A 244 -18.82 1.71 -27.35
C LEU A 244 -19.50 2.80 -28.22
N GLY A 245 -18.80 3.35 -29.21
CA GLY A 245 -19.31 4.37 -30.12
C GLY A 245 -19.12 5.81 -29.65
N VAL A 246 -18.24 6.05 -28.67
CA VAL A 246 -17.88 7.41 -28.24
C VAL A 246 -16.98 8.06 -29.29
N ASP A 247 -17.25 9.32 -29.61
CA ASP A 247 -16.38 10.12 -30.47
C ASP A 247 -15.00 10.29 -29.82
N PRO A 248 -13.89 9.91 -30.48
CA PRO A 248 -12.53 10.06 -29.94
C PRO A 248 -12.23 11.47 -29.43
N SER A 249 -12.75 12.52 -30.10
CA SER A 249 -12.54 13.93 -29.71
C SER A 249 -13.24 14.32 -28.40
N ALA A 250 -14.19 13.51 -27.93
CA ALA A 250 -14.89 13.70 -26.66
C ALA A 250 -14.16 13.08 -25.46
N ILE A 251 -13.12 12.28 -25.70
CA ILE A 251 -12.37 11.55 -24.67
C ILE A 251 -11.13 12.35 -24.29
N ARG A 252 -10.96 12.66 -23.00
CA ARG A 252 -9.82 13.39 -22.45
C ARG A 252 -9.07 12.50 -21.47
N LEU A 253 -7.85 12.13 -21.83
CA LEU A 253 -6.98 11.32 -20.99
C LEU A 253 -6.14 12.20 -20.08
N ASN A 254 -6.01 11.79 -18.81
CA ASN A 254 -5.19 12.46 -17.82
C ASN A 254 -4.40 11.42 -17.04
N GLY A 255 -3.12 11.68 -16.76
CA GLY A 255 -2.27 10.69 -16.12
C GLY A 255 -1.11 11.30 -15.38
N ASN A 256 -0.68 10.61 -14.33
CA ASN A 256 0.53 10.91 -13.58
C ASN A 256 1.51 9.78 -13.60
N GLU A 257 2.77 10.12 -13.80
CA GLU A 257 3.86 9.21 -13.58
C GLU A 257 5.01 9.94 -12.90
N VAL A 258 5.62 9.32 -11.89
CA VAL A 258 6.74 9.91 -11.14
C VAL A 258 8.09 9.57 -11.79
N ASN A 259 8.16 8.45 -12.51
CA ASN A 259 9.35 7.98 -13.18
C ASN A 259 9.47 8.61 -14.59
N PRO A 260 10.52 9.39 -14.89
CA PRO A 260 10.67 10.08 -16.17
C PRO A 260 10.68 9.17 -17.39
N GLU A 261 11.29 7.98 -17.29
CA GLU A 261 11.38 7.02 -18.40
C GLU A 261 10.00 6.41 -18.69
N THR A 262 9.29 6.00 -17.65
CA THR A 262 7.95 5.43 -17.76
C THR A 262 6.94 6.46 -18.29
N PHE A 263 7.05 7.71 -17.82
CA PHE A 263 6.32 8.86 -18.35
C PHE A 263 6.55 9.04 -19.85
N ALA A 264 7.82 9.00 -20.28
CA ALA A 264 8.18 9.16 -21.69
C ALA A 264 7.60 8.03 -22.56
N ILE A 265 7.55 6.80 -22.06
CA ILE A 265 6.89 5.67 -22.73
C ILE A 265 5.39 5.93 -22.91
N CYS A 266 4.69 6.30 -21.82
CA CYS A 266 3.26 6.61 -21.88
C CYS A 266 2.97 7.73 -22.88
N LYS A 267 3.71 8.82 -22.78
CA LYS A 267 3.53 9.99 -23.66
C LYS A 267 3.82 9.65 -25.13
N SER A 268 4.83 8.82 -25.39
CA SER A 268 5.14 8.35 -26.74
C SER A 268 4.02 7.50 -27.33
N ASP A 269 3.43 6.60 -26.55
CA ASP A 269 2.33 5.74 -27.03
C ASP A 269 1.11 6.57 -27.45
N LEU A 270 0.75 7.60 -26.67
CA LEU A 270 -0.33 8.53 -27.03
C LEU A 270 -0.02 9.32 -28.31
N ILE A 271 1.20 9.85 -28.44
CA ILE A 271 1.64 10.57 -29.65
C ILE A 271 1.51 9.66 -30.88
N ILE A 272 2.03 8.44 -30.80
CA ILE A 272 1.99 7.44 -31.90
C ILE A 272 0.54 7.06 -32.26
N LYS A 273 -0.36 7.03 -31.27
CA LYS A 273 -1.78 6.75 -31.48
C LYS A 273 -2.58 7.95 -31.99
N GLY A 274 -1.97 9.13 -32.12
CA GLY A 274 -2.67 10.35 -32.50
C GLY A 274 -3.58 10.89 -31.40
N VAL A 275 -3.41 10.44 -30.15
CA VAL A 275 -4.17 10.90 -28.99
C VAL A 275 -3.45 12.09 -28.36
N ASP A 276 -4.20 13.08 -27.91
CA ASP A 276 -3.66 14.27 -27.26
C ASP A 276 -2.87 13.91 -25.98
N PRO A 277 -1.55 14.14 -25.93
CA PRO A 277 -0.71 13.78 -24.79
C PRO A 277 -0.63 14.87 -23.70
N GLU A 278 -1.31 16.02 -23.85
CA GLU A 278 -1.19 17.16 -22.92
C GLU A 278 -1.61 16.83 -21.48
N GLY A 279 -2.52 15.87 -21.31
CA GLY A 279 -3.00 15.46 -19.98
C GLY A 279 -2.07 14.52 -19.21
N ILE A 280 -0.92 14.13 -19.78
CA ILE A 280 0.06 13.27 -19.11
C ILE A 280 1.17 14.12 -18.49
N HIS A 281 1.41 13.92 -17.20
CA HIS A 281 2.31 14.74 -16.39
C HIS A 281 3.38 13.90 -15.67
N LEU A 282 4.60 14.41 -15.65
CA LEU A 282 5.70 13.90 -14.84
C LEU A 282 5.64 14.56 -13.46
N ASP A 283 5.01 13.90 -12.49
CA ASP A 283 4.67 14.48 -11.18
C ASP A 283 4.49 13.39 -10.10
N ASN A 284 4.65 13.76 -8.83
CA ASN A 284 4.38 12.87 -7.70
C ASN A 284 2.95 13.10 -7.18
N THR A 285 2.07 12.13 -7.38
CA THR A 285 0.66 12.19 -6.96
C THR A 285 0.46 12.45 -5.47
N LEU A 286 1.36 11.94 -4.61
CA LEU A 286 1.23 12.10 -3.16
C LEU A 286 1.62 13.50 -2.71
N VAL A 287 2.60 14.13 -3.37
CA VAL A 287 3.11 15.47 -3.06
C VAL A 287 3.26 16.28 -4.34
N PRO A 288 2.15 16.62 -5.01
CA PRO A 288 2.19 17.23 -6.33
C PRO A 288 2.80 18.63 -6.28
N GLU A 289 3.71 18.94 -7.21
CA GLU A 289 4.36 20.25 -7.28
C GLU A 289 3.49 21.32 -7.99
N ASP A 290 2.47 20.92 -8.78
CA ASP A 290 1.22 21.60 -9.21
C ASP A 290 0.81 21.28 -10.67
N THR A 291 -0.51 21.33 -10.93
CA THR A 291 -1.31 21.68 -12.15
C THR A 291 -2.72 21.07 -12.10
N ARG A 292 -3.01 20.24 -11.08
CA ARG A 292 -4.27 19.44 -10.99
C ARG A 292 -4.97 19.54 -9.64
N ILE A 293 -4.51 20.44 -8.78
CA ILE A 293 -5.27 20.86 -7.60
C ILE A 293 -6.64 21.35 -8.08
N GLY A 294 -7.71 20.75 -7.58
CA GLY A 294 -9.08 21.07 -7.97
C GLY A 294 -9.57 20.53 -9.33
N LYS A 295 -8.76 19.78 -10.11
CA LYS A 295 -9.29 19.05 -11.26
C LYS A 295 -10.13 17.86 -10.81
N GLN A 296 -11.17 17.53 -11.56
CA GLN A 296 -12.07 16.41 -11.29
C GLN A 296 -12.31 15.57 -12.55
N PHE A 297 -12.47 14.27 -12.37
CA PHE A 297 -12.58 13.29 -13.44
C PHE A 297 -13.85 12.44 -13.27
N GLY A 298 -14.45 12.06 -14.40
CA GLY A 298 -15.65 11.23 -14.39
C GLY A 298 -15.32 9.76 -14.20
N PHE A 299 -14.19 9.32 -14.75
CA PHE A 299 -13.78 7.92 -14.75
C PHE A 299 -12.32 7.80 -14.38
N MET A 300 -12.01 6.78 -13.59
CA MET A 300 -10.65 6.53 -13.13
C MET A 300 -10.32 5.03 -13.15
N LEU A 301 -9.14 4.70 -13.63
CA LEU A 301 -8.60 3.34 -13.66
C LEU A 301 -7.18 3.43 -13.15
N THR A 302 -6.79 2.61 -12.18
CA THR A 302 -5.42 2.66 -11.66
C THR A 302 -4.95 1.35 -11.05
N ASN A 303 -3.64 1.14 -11.06
CA ASN A 303 -2.94 0.08 -10.34
C ASN A 303 -1.75 0.71 -9.61
N PRO A 304 -1.99 1.33 -8.43
CA PRO A 304 -0.94 2.03 -7.69
C PRO A 304 0.14 1.07 -7.18
N PRO A 305 1.35 1.57 -6.91
CA PRO A 305 2.39 0.77 -6.27
C PRO A 305 1.94 0.28 -4.90
N TYR A 306 2.02 -1.02 -4.64
CA TYR A 306 1.70 -1.63 -3.34
C TYR A 306 2.96 -2.01 -2.56
N GLY A 307 2.96 -1.75 -1.25
CA GLY A 307 4.10 -2.07 -0.37
C GLY A 307 5.33 -1.18 -0.53
N LYS A 308 5.22 -0.07 -1.27
CA LYS A 308 6.28 0.94 -1.39
C LYS A 308 6.29 1.85 -0.16
N SER A 309 7.49 2.14 0.33
CA SER A 309 7.68 3.15 1.37
C SER A 309 7.42 4.54 0.81
N TRP A 310 6.60 5.34 1.51
CA TRP A 310 6.35 6.75 1.20
C TRP A 310 6.96 7.70 2.25
N GLY A 311 8.03 7.25 2.92
CA GLY A 311 8.64 7.96 4.05
C GLY A 311 9.21 9.34 3.70
N GLU A 312 9.76 9.51 2.50
CA GLU A 312 10.23 10.81 2.03
C GLU A 312 9.07 11.75 1.68
N ASP A 313 8.00 11.23 1.10
CA ASP A 313 6.79 12.00 0.80
C ASP A 313 6.13 12.47 2.10
N LYS A 314 6.06 11.58 3.11
CA LYS A 314 5.54 11.91 4.44
C LYS A 314 6.22 13.13 5.06
N LYS A 315 7.54 13.28 4.92
CA LYS A 315 8.26 14.45 5.46
C LYS A 315 7.79 15.77 4.84
N LYS A 316 7.30 15.74 3.61
CA LYS A 316 6.78 16.91 2.89
C LYS A 316 5.30 17.18 3.18
N MET A 317 4.55 16.15 3.58
CA MET A 317 3.12 16.24 3.88
C MET A 317 2.81 16.72 5.31
N PHE A 318 3.82 16.80 6.19
CA PHE A 318 3.65 17.16 7.59
C PHE A 318 4.51 18.36 7.98
N ASP A 319 3.93 19.28 8.75
CA ASP A 319 4.67 20.26 9.54
C ASP A 319 4.58 19.86 11.02
N GLU A 320 5.71 19.48 11.60
CA GLU A 320 5.84 18.81 12.89
C GLU A 320 4.97 17.53 13.01
N LYS A 321 3.73 17.67 13.50
CA LYS A 321 2.74 16.58 13.66
C LYS A 321 1.43 16.87 12.92
N THR A 322 1.32 18.03 12.29
CA THR A 322 0.13 18.47 11.59
C THR A 322 0.24 18.04 10.13
N LEU A 323 -0.75 17.27 9.67
CA LEU A 323 -0.88 16.94 8.26
C LEU A 323 -1.31 18.21 7.51
N LEU A 324 -0.63 18.53 6.42
CA LEU A 324 -0.86 19.75 5.61
C LEU A 324 -1.85 19.54 4.45
N ASP A 325 -2.04 18.28 4.04
CA ASP A 325 -2.85 17.94 2.87
C ASP A 325 -4.26 17.50 3.28
N GLU A 326 -5.24 18.30 2.89
CA GLU A 326 -6.66 18.10 3.20
C GLU A 326 -7.24 16.81 2.60
N ARG A 327 -6.64 16.24 1.54
CA ARG A 327 -7.11 14.98 0.92
C ARG A 327 -7.13 13.81 1.89
N PHE A 328 -6.29 13.86 2.93
CA PHE A 328 -6.12 12.76 3.89
C PHE A 328 -6.75 13.06 5.25
N TYR A 329 -7.57 14.11 5.36
CA TYR A 329 -8.45 14.31 6.49
C TYR A 329 -9.82 13.69 6.20
N VAL A 330 -10.27 12.80 7.10
CA VAL A 330 -11.56 12.13 6.96
C VAL A 330 -12.48 12.47 8.14
N PRO A 331 -13.65 13.09 7.89
CA PRO A 331 -14.64 13.33 8.93
C PRO A 331 -15.36 12.02 9.27
N LEU A 332 -15.24 11.57 10.52
CA LEU A 332 -15.85 10.32 11.00
C LEU A 332 -16.51 10.50 12.37
N PRO A 333 -17.70 9.93 12.61
CA PRO A 333 -18.28 9.89 13.94
C PRO A 333 -17.49 8.96 14.86
N ASN A 334 -17.28 9.39 16.10
CA ASN A 334 -16.80 8.54 17.19
C ASN A 334 -17.97 7.73 17.80
N TYR A 335 -17.69 6.98 18.87
CA TYR A 335 -18.68 6.11 19.53
C TYR A 335 -19.99 6.82 19.92
N ILE A 336 -19.92 8.08 20.34
CA ILE A 336 -21.09 8.87 20.77
C ILE A 336 -21.70 9.72 19.64
N GLY A 337 -21.22 9.54 18.40
CA GLY A 337 -21.72 10.23 17.20
C GLY A 337 -21.14 11.63 16.96
N VAL A 338 -20.12 12.05 17.73
CA VAL A 338 -19.42 13.31 17.46
C VAL A 338 -18.49 13.12 16.28
N VAL A 339 -18.64 13.95 15.25
CA VAL A 339 -17.80 13.90 14.04
C VAL A 339 -16.46 14.57 14.32
N GLU A 340 -15.39 13.82 14.11
CA GLU A 340 -14.00 14.25 14.27
C GLU A 340 -13.32 14.26 12.90
N ASN A 341 -12.54 15.30 12.62
CA ASN A 341 -11.76 15.37 11.39
C ASN A 341 -10.40 14.68 11.59
N ASN A 342 -10.29 13.44 11.16
CA ASN A 342 -9.17 12.57 11.48
C ASN A 342 -8.10 12.63 10.39
N ALA A 343 -6.88 13.05 10.75
CA ALA A 343 -5.72 12.89 9.88
C ALA A 343 -5.44 11.39 9.67
N SER A 344 -5.76 10.88 8.48
CA SER A 344 -5.80 9.46 8.17
C SER A 344 -4.85 9.15 7.03
N VAL A 345 -3.62 8.81 7.40
CA VAL A 345 -2.58 8.32 6.50
C VAL A 345 -2.15 6.92 6.93
N PRO A 346 -1.84 6.00 6.01
CA PRO A 346 -1.44 4.65 6.35
C PRO A 346 -0.05 4.60 6.98
N ARG A 347 0.41 3.42 7.38
CA ARG A 347 1.82 3.19 7.76
C ARG A 347 2.76 3.58 6.62
N VAL A 348 3.98 3.99 6.98
CA VAL A 348 4.98 4.46 6.02
C VAL A 348 5.38 3.40 5.00
N SER A 349 5.30 2.12 5.36
CA SER A 349 5.68 1.00 4.49
C SER A 349 4.64 0.64 3.42
N ASP A 350 3.46 1.27 3.40
CA ASP A 350 2.41 0.92 2.45
C ASP A 350 1.52 2.14 2.14
N GLY A 351 1.81 2.83 1.04
CA GLY A 351 1.12 4.05 0.63
C GLY A 351 -0.15 3.85 -0.22
N GLN A 352 -0.56 2.62 -0.55
CA GLN A 352 -1.57 2.39 -1.59
C GLN A 352 -2.94 3.06 -1.31
N MET A 353 -3.34 3.19 -0.04
CA MET A 353 -4.61 3.83 0.32
C MET A 353 -4.58 5.36 0.14
N LEU A 354 -3.40 5.97 0.01
CA LEU A 354 -3.28 7.38 -0.34
C LEU A 354 -3.73 7.62 -1.79
N PHE A 355 -3.41 6.71 -2.70
CA PHE A 355 -3.92 6.76 -4.07
C PHE A 355 -5.43 6.57 -4.12
N MET A 356 -6.00 5.75 -3.22
CA MET A 356 -7.45 5.61 -3.10
C MET A 356 -8.12 6.92 -2.69
N MET A 357 -7.53 7.66 -1.74
CA MET A 357 -8.01 8.99 -1.35
C MET A 357 -7.84 10.03 -2.45
N GLU A 358 -6.79 9.95 -3.27
CA GLU A 358 -6.67 10.76 -4.49
C GLU A 358 -7.84 10.49 -5.46
N LEU A 359 -8.23 9.22 -5.69
CA LEU A 359 -9.39 8.93 -6.54
C LEU A 359 -10.68 9.55 -6.02
N VAL A 360 -10.87 9.54 -4.69
CA VAL A 360 -12.05 10.15 -4.06
C VAL A 360 -12.03 11.66 -4.18
N ASP A 361 -10.89 12.32 -3.92
CA ASP A 361 -10.73 13.78 -4.09
C ASP A 361 -11.07 14.23 -5.52
N LYS A 362 -10.68 13.43 -6.52
CA LYS A 362 -10.89 13.75 -7.93
C LYS A 362 -12.29 13.42 -8.47
N MET A 363 -13.20 12.85 -7.66
CA MET A 363 -14.56 12.60 -8.13
C MET A 363 -15.29 13.91 -8.45
N LYS A 364 -15.93 13.99 -9.62
CA LYS A 364 -16.89 15.06 -9.93
C LYS A 364 -18.09 14.99 -9.00
N SER A 365 -18.59 16.15 -8.59
CA SER A 365 -19.87 16.24 -7.88
C SER A 365 -21.03 15.77 -8.75
N LEU A 366 -22.12 15.30 -8.10
CA LEU A 366 -23.34 14.89 -8.80
C LEU A 366 -24.04 16.03 -9.56
N GLN A 367 -23.71 17.29 -9.26
CA GLN A 367 -24.18 18.44 -10.02
C GLN A 367 -23.49 18.54 -11.38
N LEU A 368 -22.21 18.18 -11.46
CA LEU A 368 -21.43 18.20 -12.69
C LEU A 368 -21.62 16.93 -13.53
N GLN A 369 -21.81 15.79 -12.87
CA GLN A 369 -22.02 14.49 -13.51
C GLN A 369 -23.08 13.70 -12.73
N PRO A 370 -24.37 13.80 -13.12
CA PRO A 370 -25.49 13.15 -12.41
C PRO A 370 -25.39 11.62 -12.33
N GLN A 371 -24.69 11.00 -13.28
CA GLN A 371 -24.40 9.55 -13.29
C GLN A 371 -23.36 9.13 -12.24
N GLY A 372 -22.76 10.11 -11.56
CA GLY A 372 -21.65 9.91 -10.63
C GLY A 372 -20.32 9.65 -11.32
N SER A 373 -19.26 9.85 -10.56
CA SER A 373 -17.91 9.39 -10.95
C SER A 373 -17.76 7.91 -10.59
N ARG A 374 -16.95 7.20 -11.37
CA ARG A 374 -16.68 5.77 -11.14
C ARG A 374 -15.17 5.52 -11.23
N ALA A 375 -14.64 4.76 -10.30
CA ALA A 375 -13.23 4.40 -10.26
C ALA A 375 -13.05 2.89 -10.06
N ALA A 376 -12.03 2.32 -10.69
CA ALA A 376 -11.56 0.98 -10.38
C ALA A 376 -10.06 1.01 -10.06
N SER A 377 -9.68 0.46 -8.90
CA SER A 377 -8.31 0.49 -8.39
C SER A 377 -7.85 -0.90 -7.96
N ILE A 378 -6.68 -1.33 -8.44
CA ILE A 378 -6.06 -2.59 -8.02
C ILE A 378 -5.29 -2.41 -6.72
N HIS A 379 -5.48 -3.33 -5.77
CA HIS A 379 -4.79 -3.35 -4.49
C HIS A 379 -4.38 -4.78 -4.09
N ASN A 380 -3.40 -4.88 -3.18
CA ASN A 380 -3.15 -6.14 -2.48
C ASN A 380 -4.09 -6.28 -1.26
N GLY A 381 -3.99 -7.42 -0.56
CA GLY A 381 -4.85 -7.71 0.59
C GLY A 381 -4.70 -6.75 1.78
N SER A 382 -3.57 -6.06 1.97
CA SER A 382 -3.38 -5.20 3.15
C SER A 382 -4.39 -4.05 3.19
N SER A 383 -4.83 -3.55 2.03
CA SER A 383 -5.86 -2.51 1.90
C SER A 383 -7.16 -2.86 2.62
N LEU A 384 -7.49 -4.14 2.75
CA LEU A 384 -8.77 -4.64 3.25
C LEU A 384 -8.83 -4.76 4.77
N PHE A 385 -7.72 -5.07 5.44
CA PHE A 385 -7.72 -5.46 6.86
C PHE A 385 -6.56 -4.90 7.69
N THR A 386 -5.54 -4.31 7.09
CA THR A 386 -4.43 -3.74 7.87
C THR A 386 -4.88 -2.53 8.66
N GLY A 387 -4.43 -2.43 9.91
CA GLY A 387 -4.57 -1.24 10.74
C GLY A 387 -5.69 -1.39 11.76
N ASP A 388 -5.35 -1.16 13.03
CA ASP A 388 -6.29 -1.24 14.15
C ASP A 388 -7.35 -0.13 14.06
N ALA A 389 -8.44 -0.29 14.81
CA ALA A 389 -9.44 0.77 14.97
C ALA A 389 -8.79 2.11 15.38
N GLY A 390 -9.14 3.17 14.66
CA GLY A 390 -8.56 4.51 14.80
C GLY A 390 -7.25 4.75 14.04
N SER A 391 -6.65 3.72 13.43
CA SER A 391 -5.50 3.92 12.52
C SER A 391 -5.95 4.58 11.20
N GLY A 392 -5.00 5.16 10.46
CA GLY A 392 -5.30 5.80 9.18
C GLY A 392 -5.89 4.83 8.15
N GLU A 393 -5.38 3.60 8.03
CA GLU A 393 -5.95 2.59 7.14
C GLU A 393 -7.40 2.24 7.48
N SER A 394 -7.66 1.98 8.77
CA SER A 394 -9.01 1.68 9.25
C SER A 394 -9.96 2.86 9.04
N ASN A 395 -9.50 4.09 9.30
CA ASN A 395 -10.30 5.30 9.11
C ASN A 395 -10.59 5.57 7.63
N ILE A 396 -9.64 5.36 6.72
CA ILE A 396 -9.90 5.47 5.28
C ILE A 396 -10.97 4.46 4.86
N ARG A 397 -10.86 3.18 5.26
CA ARG A 397 -11.91 2.19 4.95
C ARG A 397 -13.27 2.60 5.50
N ARG A 398 -13.32 3.03 6.77
CA ARG A 398 -14.54 3.57 7.39
C ARG A 398 -15.11 4.70 6.58
N PHE A 399 -14.30 5.67 6.18
CA PHE A 399 -14.74 6.83 5.42
C PHE A 399 -15.39 6.42 4.10
N LEU A 400 -14.77 5.50 3.36
CA LEU A 400 -15.29 5.01 2.08
C LEU A 400 -16.61 4.23 2.24
N VAL A 401 -16.70 3.39 3.28
CA VAL A 401 -17.88 2.56 3.55
C VAL A 401 -19.03 3.40 4.13
N GLU A 402 -18.76 4.27 5.10
CA GLU A 402 -19.78 5.12 5.76
C GLU A 402 -20.33 6.20 4.82
N ASN A 403 -19.54 6.67 3.85
CA ASN A 403 -20.02 7.57 2.79
C ASN A 403 -20.59 6.82 1.57
N ASP A 404 -20.80 5.51 1.69
CA ASP A 404 -21.41 4.66 0.68
C ASP A 404 -20.71 4.69 -0.70
N MET A 405 -19.38 4.85 -0.70
CA MET A 405 -18.60 4.99 -1.92
C MET A 405 -18.12 3.66 -2.50
N VAL A 406 -17.96 2.63 -1.67
CA VAL A 406 -17.50 1.29 -2.11
C VAL A 406 -18.66 0.53 -2.74
N ASP A 407 -18.66 0.32 -4.06
CA ASP A 407 -19.73 -0.40 -4.76
C ASP A 407 -19.52 -1.91 -4.81
N ALA A 408 -18.28 -2.32 -5.10
CA ALA A 408 -17.89 -3.72 -5.08
C ALA A 408 -16.38 -3.88 -4.83
N ILE A 409 -15.99 -5.05 -4.33
CA ILE A 409 -14.59 -5.48 -4.28
C ILE A 409 -14.51 -6.86 -4.90
N ILE A 410 -13.62 -7.02 -5.89
CA ILE A 410 -13.46 -8.26 -6.64
C ILE A 410 -12.07 -8.84 -6.39
N GLN A 411 -11.99 -10.03 -5.80
CA GLN A 411 -10.74 -10.79 -5.70
C GLN A 411 -10.42 -11.40 -7.07
N LEU A 412 -9.25 -11.09 -7.61
CA LEU A 412 -8.77 -11.61 -8.90
C LEU A 412 -8.08 -12.98 -8.73
N PRO A 413 -7.95 -13.76 -9.82
CA PRO A 413 -7.14 -14.97 -9.86
C PRO A 413 -5.71 -14.74 -9.36
N ASN A 414 -5.17 -15.70 -8.62
CA ASN A 414 -3.76 -15.68 -8.23
C ASN A 414 -2.87 -15.82 -9.48
N ASN A 415 -1.67 -15.25 -9.44
CA ASN A 415 -0.72 -15.28 -10.56
C ASN A 415 -1.30 -14.69 -11.87
N ILE A 416 -2.18 -13.69 -11.77
CA ILE A 416 -2.68 -12.95 -12.93
C ILE A 416 -1.70 -11.84 -13.36
N PHE A 417 -0.86 -11.36 -12.43
CA PHE A 417 0.17 -10.35 -12.67
C PHE A 417 1.54 -10.97 -12.95
N TYR A 418 2.38 -10.27 -13.72
CA TYR A 418 3.70 -10.73 -14.17
C TYR A 418 4.70 -10.95 -13.04
N ASN A 419 4.63 -10.13 -11.99
CA ASN A 419 5.69 -10.04 -10.98
C ASN A 419 5.23 -10.49 -9.58
N THR A 420 3.98 -10.94 -9.43
CA THR A 420 3.44 -11.37 -8.14
C THR A 420 2.41 -12.48 -8.26
N GLY A 421 2.52 -13.47 -7.36
CA GLY A 421 1.57 -14.56 -7.19
C GLY A 421 0.57 -14.32 -6.07
N ILE A 422 0.60 -13.14 -5.43
CA ILE A 422 -0.34 -12.78 -4.36
C ILE A 422 -1.76 -12.62 -4.90
N SER A 423 -2.74 -12.79 -4.01
CA SER A 423 -4.12 -12.38 -4.30
C SER A 423 -4.20 -10.86 -4.37
N THR A 424 -4.86 -10.39 -5.44
CA THR A 424 -5.07 -8.97 -5.73
C THR A 424 -6.57 -8.70 -5.80
N TYR A 425 -6.95 -7.45 -5.54
CA TYR A 425 -8.34 -7.05 -5.38
C TYR A 425 -8.59 -5.79 -6.20
N CYS A 426 -9.67 -5.79 -6.97
CA CYS A 426 -10.19 -4.61 -7.65
C CYS A 426 -11.24 -3.96 -6.75
N TRP A 427 -10.94 -2.76 -6.25
CA TRP A 427 -11.89 -1.89 -5.59
C TRP A 427 -12.66 -1.07 -6.62
N VAL A 428 -13.99 -1.16 -6.61
CA VAL A 428 -14.87 -0.36 -7.46
C VAL A 428 -15.54 0.69 -6.59
N LEU A 429 -15.28 1.96 -6.89
CA LEU A 429 -15.80 3.11 -6.16
C LEU A 429 -16.75 3.92 -7.03
N THR A 430 -17.77 4.50 -6.41
CA THR A 430 -18.64 5.49 -7.05
C THR A 430 -19.27 6.42 -6.01
N ASN A 431 -19.51 7.68 -6.38
CA ASN A 431 -20.31 8.60 -5.56
C ASN A 431 -21.80 8.61 -5.93
N PHE A 432 -22.23 7.70 -6.83
CA PHE A 432 -23.62 7.48 -7.17
C PHE A 432 -23.93 5.99 -7.28
N LYS A 433 -24.63 5.46 -6.26
CA LYS A 433 -25.15 4.10 -6.28
C LYS A 433 -26.59 4.07 -6.79
N GLN A 434 -26.92 3.03 -7.54
CA GLN A 434 -28.31 2.72 -7.87
C GLN A 434 -29.08 2.39 -6.57
N PRO A 435 -30.40 2.64 -6.50
CA PRO A 435 -31.18 2.48 -5.26
C PRO A 435 -31.03 1.11 -4.58
N GLN A 436 -30.92 0.02 -5.35
CA GLN A 436 -30.77 -1.34 -4.82
C GLN A 436 -29.41 -1.60 -4.16
N ARG A 437 -28.39 -0.77 -4.46
CA ARG A 437 -27.00 -0.88 -3.97
C ARG A 437 -26.69 0.09 -2.82
N CYS A 438 -27.56 1.07 -2.57
CA CYS A 438 -27.35 2.05 -1.50
C CYS A 438 -27.24 1.37 -0.14
N GLY A 439 -26.21 1.72 0.63
CA GLY A 439 -25.89 1.14 1.94
C GLY A 439 -25.29 -0.27 1.89
N LYS A 440 -24.91 -0.76 0.71
CA LYS A 440 -24.43 -2.13 0.50
C LYS A 440 -23.12 -2.19 -0.27
N VAL A 441 -22.33 -3.22 -0.02
CA VAL A 441 -21.11 -3.57 -0.78
C VAL A 441 -21.23 -4.99 -1.31
N GLN A 442 -20.91 -5.19 -2.58
CA GLN A 442 -20.83 -6.53 -3.18
C GLN A 442 -19.38 -7.04 -3.13
N LEU A 443 -19.15 -8.17 -2.46
CA LEU A 443 -17.87 -8.87 -2.55
C LEU A 443 -17.98 -9.98 -3.60
N ILE A 444 -17.00 -10.05 -4.50
CA ILE A 444 -16.95 -11.04 -5.58
C ILE A 444 -15.62 -11.77 -5.49
N ASP A 445 -15.65 -13.07 -5.22
CA ASP A 445 -14.50 -13.95 -5.35
C ASP A 445 -14.46 -14.52 -6.77
N ALA A 446 -13.56 -13.96 -7.59
CA ALA A 446 -13.27 -14.41 -8.94
C ALA A 446 -11.93 -15.16 -9.03
N SER A 447 -11.44 -15.72 -7.92
CA SER A 447 -10.16 -16.44 -7.87
C SER A 447 -10.10 -17.66 -8.80
N GLN A 448 -11.26 -18.23 -9.16
CA GLN A 448 -11.41 -19.36 -10.07
C GLN A 448 -11.76 -18.94 -11.51
N ALA A 449 -12.00 -17.66 -11.77
CA ALA A 449 -12.43 -17.15 -13.07
C ALA A 449 -11.24 -16.85 -13.99
N SER A 450 -10.47 -17.90 -14.32
CA SER A 450 -9.34 -17.80 -15.25
C SER A 450 -9.12 -19.07 -16.06
N GLU A 451 -8.37 -18.93 -17.15
CA GLU A 451 -7.85 -20.06 -17.93
C GLU A 451 -6.32 -20.05 -17.88
N THR A 452 -5.69 -21.23 -17.97
CA THR A 452 -4.23 -21.37 -17.90
C THR A 452 -3.57 -20.91 -19.20
N LEU A 453 -2.47 -20.17 -19.08
CA LEU A 453 -1.66 -19.77 -20.22
C LEU A 453 -0.88 -20.97 -20.79
N ARG A 454 -0.71 -21.00 -22.12
CA ARG A 454 0.15 -22.00 -22.79
C ARG A 454 1.61 -21.91 -22.36
N LYS A 455 2.08 -20.70 -22.02
CA LYS A 455 3.44 -20.41 -21.55
C LYS A 455 3.36 -19.31 -20.50
N ASN A 456 4.01 -19.53 -19.35
CA ASN A 456 4.10 -18.53 -18.30
C ASN A 456 4.84 -17.29 -18.78
N GLN A 457 4.48 -16.14 -18.21
CA GLN A 457 5.08 -14.83 -18.45
C GLN A 457 5.51 -14.26 -17.10
N GLY A 458 6.77 -14.49 -16.71
CA GLY A 458 7.20 -14.29 -15.32
C GLY A 458 6.42 -15.22 -14.37
N GLN A 459 5.81 -14.64 -13.33
CA GLN A 459 4.90 -15.33 -12.41
C GLN A 459 3.50 -15.52 -13.01
N ARG A 460 3.11 -14.76 -14.04
CA ARG A 460 1.79 -14.85 -14.66
C ARG A 460 1.62 -16.20 -15.35
N ASN A 461 0.59 -16.95 -14.97
CA ASN A 461 0.31 -18.28 -15.52
C ASN A 461 -1.16 -18.49 -15.95
N CYS A 462 -2.00 -17.48 -15.76
CA CYS A 462 -3.41 -17.51 -16.15
C CYS A 462 -3.85 -16.21 -16.82
N GLU A 463 -5.03 -16.24 -17.43
CA GLU A 463 -5.68 -15.08 -18.03
C GLU A 463 -7.19 -15.06 -17.75
N ILE A 464 -7.76 -13.86 -17.64
CA ILE A 464 -9.21 -13.64 -17.57
C ILE A 464 -9.73 -13.53 -19.01
N THR A 465 -10.14 -14.65 -19.59
CA THR A 465 -10.71 -14.67 -20.95
C THR A 465 -12.02 -13.89 -21.01
N GLN A 466 -12.48 -13.56 -22.23
CA GLN A 466 -13.76 -12.85 -22.42
C GLN A 466 -14.94 -13.60 -21.75
N THR A 467 -14.92 -14.94 -21.75
CA THR A 467 -15.92 -15.76 -21.07
C THR A 467 -15.86 -15.56 -19.56
N MET A 468 -14.67 -15.69 -18.95
CA MET A 468 -14.47 -15.49 -17.51
C MET A 468 -14.84 -14.08 -17.08
N ARG A 469 -14.41 -13.07 -17.84
CA ARG A 469 -14.79 -11.67 -17.64
C ARG A 469 -16.31 -11.48 -17.68
N GLY A 470 -16.99 -12.12 -18.62
CA GLY A 470 -18.45 -12.12 -18.73
C GLY A 470 -19.15 -12.66 -17.49
N HIS A 471 -18.61 -13.70 -16.84
CA HIS A 471 -19.15 -14.21 -15.57
C HIS A 471 -19.02 -13.18 -14.43
N ILE A 472 -17.85 -12.56 -14.28
CA ILE A 472 -17.60 -11.53 -13.26
C ILE A 472 -18.54 -10.34 -13.45
N ILE A 473 -18.61 -9.81 -14.68
CA ILE A 473 -19.47 -8.67 -15.02
C ILE A 473 -20.95 -9.02 -14.87
N LYS A 474 -21.36 -10.25 -15.20
CA LYS A 474 -22.73 -10.70 -14.99
C LYS A 474 -23.10 -10.77 -13.50
N ALA A 475 -22.21 -11.25 -12.64
CA ALA A 475 -22.43 -11.23 -11.19
C ALA A 475 -22.56 -9.80 -10.65
N TYR A 476 -21.67 -8.92 -11.11
CA TYR A 476 -21.64 -7.51 -10.73
C TYR A 476 -22.89 -6.75 -11.22
N LEU A 477 -23.14 -6.66 -12.53
CA LEU A 477 -24.24 -5.83 -13.06
C LEU A 477 -25.62 -6.28 -12.57
N ASN A 478 -25.83 -7.58 -12.36
CA ASN A 478 -27.11 -8.10 -11.87
C ASN A 478 -27.25 -8.04 -10.34
N PHE A 479 -26.21 -7.58 -9.62
CA PHE A 479 -26.18 -7.54 -8.15
C PHE A 479 -26.62 -8.89 -7.55
N MET A 480 -25.98 -9.95 -8.03
CA MET A 480 -26.38 -11.34 -7.79
C MET A 480 -25.59 -11.95 -6.64
N GLU A 481 -26.28 -12.65 -5.72
CA GLU A 481 -25.64 -13.59 -4.80
C GLU A 481 -25.57 -14.99 -5.43
N CYS A 482 -24.38 -15.58 -5.44
CA CYS A 482 -24.15 -16.89 -6.02
C CYS A 482 -22.90 -17.57 -5.42
N GLU A 483 -22.83 -18.88 -5.57
CA GLU A 483 -21.66 -19.68 -5.21
C GLU A 483 -21.01 -20.23 -6.49
N ALA A 484 -19.68 -20.29 -6.50
CA ALA A 484 -18.94 -20.76 -7.66
C ALA A 484 -19.31 -22.20 -8.02
N SER A 485 -19.42 -22.44 -9.34
CA SER A 485 -19.68 -23.74 -9.94
C SER A 485 -18.83 -23.92 -11.20
N THR A 486 -18.81 -25.13 -11.77
CA THR A 486 -18.03 -25.43 -12.98
C THR A 486 -18.39 -24.52 -14.16
N ASP A 487 -19.66 -24.15 -14.32
CA ASP A 487 -20.14 -23.30 -15.42
C ASP A 487 -20.16 -21.80 -15.07
N PHE A 488 -19.93 -21.46 -13.80
CA PHE A 488 -19.94 -20.09 -13.30
C PHE A 488 -18.90 -19.96 -12.16
N PRO A 489 -17.61 -19.74 -12.48
CA PRO A 489 -16.50 -19.84 -11.53
C PRO A 489 -16.32 -18.55 -10.69
N VAL A 490 -17.44 -18.01 -10.21
CA VAL A 490 -17.49 -16.77 -9.43
C VAL A 490 -18.43 -16.98 -8.24
N THR A 491 -17.97 -16.64 -7.04
CA THR A 491 -18.83 -16.52 -5.85
C THR A 491 -19.09 -15.05 -5.59
N SER A 492 -20.34 -14.67 -5.32
CA SER A 492 -20.68 -13.29 -4.97
C SER A 492 -21.63 -13.23 -3.78
N LYS A 493 -21.34 -12.30 -2.87
CA LYS A 493 -22.10 -12.07 -1.63
C LYS A 493 -22.32 -10.58 -1.44
N ILE A 494 -23.45 -10.20 -0.86
CA ILE A 494 -23.83 -8.81 -0.65
C ILE A 494 -23.91 -8.53 0.85
N PHE A 495 -23.28 -7.46 1.29
CA PHE A 495 -23.20 -7.07 2.69
C PHE A 495 -23.77 -5.66 2.89
N ASP A 496 -24.34 -5.41 4.05
CA ASP A 496 -24.64 -4.05 4.47
C ASP A 496 -23.34 -3.36 4.93
N ASN A 497 -23.25 -2.04 4.80
CA ASN A 497 -22.04 -1.29 5.16
C ASN A 497 -21.59 -1.54 6.61
N ASP A 498 -22.52 -1.85 7.51
CA ASP A 498 -22.27 -2.11 8.93
C ASP A 498 -21.61 -3.47 9.19
N ASP A 499 -21.69 -4.42 8.26
CA ASP A 499 -21.04 -5.73 8.39
C ASP A 499 -19.51 -5.64 8.44
N PHE A 500 -18.95 -4.52 7.97
CA PHE A 500 -17.50 -4.25 7.94
C PHE A 500 -17.01 -3.41 9.11
N ARG A 501 -17.91 -2.86 9.91
CA ARG A 501 -17.58 -1.95 11.02
C ARG A 501 -17.68 -2.67 12.35
N TYR A 502 -16.74 -2.37 13.24
CA TYR A 502 -16.74 -2.94 14.59
C TYR A 502 -16.31 -1.89 15.62
N PHE A 503 -16.79 -2.02 16.85
CA PHE A 503 -16.24 -1.37 18.02
C PHE A 503 -15.04 -2.17 18.52
N SER A 504 -13.87 -1.54 18.61
CA SER A 504 -12.72 -2.07 19.34
C SER A 504 -12.86 -1.68 20.79
N VAL A 505 -13.33 -2.63 21.60
CA VAL A 505 -13.68 -2.42 23.01
C VAL A 505 -12.55 -2.93 23.88
N THR A 506 -11.99 -2.05 24.72
CA THR A 506 -10.97 -2.47 25.68
C THR A 506 -11.65 -3.11 26.89
N VAL A 507 -11.29 -4.36 27.18
CA VAL A 507 -11.75 -5.12 28.34
C VAL A 507 -10.63 -5.16 29.37
N LEU A 508 -10.94 -4.67 30.57
CA LEU A 508 -10.00 -4.59 31.69
C LEU A 508 -10.37 -5.62 32.76
N ARG A 509 -9.36 -6.08 33.49
CA ARG A 509 -9.50 -7.00 34.62
C ARG A 509 -8.85 -6.40 35.86
N PRO A 510 -9.31 -6.73 37.07
CA PRO A 510 -8.75 -6.16 38.28
C PRO A 510 -7.36 -6.73 38.53
N LEU A 511 -6.42 -5.86 38.90
CA LEU A 511 -5.14 -6.24 39.46
C LEU A 511 -5.36 -6.90 40.82
N ARG A 512 -4.77 -8.08 41.00
CA ARG A 512 -4.84 -8.85 42.25
C ARG A 512 -3.42 -9.11 42.72
N LEU A 513 -3.12 -8.67 43.94
CA LEU A 513 -1.77 -8.71 44.48
C LEU A 513 -1.73 -9.52 45.76
N ARG A 514 -0.94 -10.60 45.74
CA ARG A 514 -0.47 -11.26 46.94
C ARG A 514 0.76 -10.53 47.45
N SER A 515 0.78 -10.20 48.73
CA SER A 515 1.86 -9.45 49.35
C SER A 515 2.51 -10.21 50.50
N GLN A 516 3.85 -10.16 50.57
CA GLN A 516 4.62 -10.75 51.65
C GLN A 516 5.94 -9.99 51.81
N MET A 517 6.30 -9.62 53.04
CA MET A 517 7.63 -9.06 53.27
C MET A 517 8.70 -10.10 53.01
N ASN A 518 9.74 -9.71 52.29
CA ASN A 518 10.81 -10.61 51.89
C ASN A 518 12.15 -9.84 51.94
N TYR A 519 13.17 -10.45 52.55
CA TYR A 519 14.48 -9.82 52.72
C TYR A 519 15.19 -9.59 51.40
N GLU A 520 15.16 -10.56 50.49
CA GLU A 520 15.75 -10.45 49.15
C GLU A 520 15.10 -9.30 48.38
N LYS A 521 13.75 -9.27 48.32
CA LYS A 521 13.00 -8.17 47.68
C LYS A 521 13.24 -6.81 48.36
N ALA A 522 13.58 -6.77 49.65
CA ALA A 522 13.92 -5.55 50.37
C ALA A 522 15.29 -5.02 49.97
N GLU A 523 16.29 -5.90 49.84
CA GLU A 523 17.62 -5.57 49.37
C GLU A 523 17.60 -5.14 47.89
N GLU A 524 16.74 -5.76 47.08
CA GLU A 524 16.55 -5.44 45.67
C GLU A 524 16.15 -3.98 45.40
N LEU A 525 15.47 -3.32 46.35
CA LEU A 525 15.10 -1.90 46.26
C LEU A 525 16.29 -0.97 46.09
N LEU A 526 17.50 -1.43 46.41
CA LEU A 526 18.75 -0.70 46.17
C LEU A 526 19.00 -0.44 44.67
N PHE A 527 18.53 -1.35 43.81
CA PHE A 527 18.77 -1.36 42.37
C PHE A 527 17.64 -0.68 41.57
N ASP A 528 17.93 -0.23 40.34
CA ASP A 528 16.91 0.41 39.49
C ASP A 528 15.98 -0.65 38.90
N LYS A 529 14.67 -0.57 39.20
CA LYS A 529 13.66 -1.53 38.73
C LYS A 529 13.67 -1.74 37.22
N GLY A 530 13.94 -0.71 36.43
CA GLY A 530 13.93 -0.79 34.96
C GLY A 530 15.26 -1.22 34.34
N ASN A 531 16.35 -1.24 35.11
CA ASN A 531 17.71 -1.53 34.63
C ASN A 531 18.48 -2.32 35.70
N ARG A 532 17.85 -3.38 36.20
CA ARG A 532 18.34 -4.11 37.36
C ARG A 532 19.75 -4.64 37.16
N GLU A 533 20.00 -5.32 36.04
CA GLU A 533 21.31 -5.87 35.69
C GLU A 533 22.40 -4.78 35.63
N LEU A 534 22.13 -3.69 34.92
CA LEU A 534 23.09 -2.59 34.80
C LEU A 534 23.35 -1.90 36.15
N SER A 535 22.32 -1.68 36.96
CA SER A 535 22.50 -1.11 38.30
C SER A 535 23.22 -2.07 39.25
N GLY A 536 22.99 -3.39 39.14
CA GLY A 536 23.75 -4.42 39.84
C GLY A 536 25.23 -4.35 39.46
N TRP A 537 25.53 -4.34 38.16
CA TRP A 537 26.90 -4.20 37.66
C TRP A 537 27.59 -2.92 38.15
N LEU A 538 26.88 -1.79 38.16
CA LEU A 538 27.42 -0.52 38.69
C LEU A 538 27.78 -0.64 40.18
N TYR A 539 26.94 -1.29 40.96
CA TYR A 539 27.20 -1.51 42.37
C TYR A 539 28.35 -2.49 42.59
N ASP A 540 28.41 -3.59 41.84
CA ASP A 540 29.47 -4.59 41.94
C ASP A 540 30.84 -4.03 41.51
N SER A 541 30.84 -3.17 40.49
CA SER A 541 32.06 -2.58 39.93
C SER A 541 32.59 -1.40 40.75
N TYR A 542 31.70 -0.57 41.30
CA TYR A 542 32.07 0.70 41.94
C TYR A 542 31.75 0.77 43.45
N GLY A 543 31.05 -0.21 44.01
CA GLY A 543 30.76 -0.33 45.44
C GLY A 543 30.07 0.91 46.02
N SER A 544 30.61 1.45 47.11
CA SER A 544 30.06 2.65 47.75
C SER A 544 30.17 3.93 46.91
N ARG A 545 31.00 3.95 45.86
CA ARG A 545 31.17 5.14 45.01
C ARG A 545 29.89 5.49 44.24
N VAL A 546 28.97 4.55 44.06
CA VAL A 546 27.64 4.84 43.47
C VAL A 546 26.86 5.89 44.27
N PHE A 547 27.13 6.02 45.57
CA PHE A 547 26.49 7.02 46.45
C PHE A 547 27.21 8.37 46.47
N GLU A 548 28.40 8.45 45.91
CA GLU A 548 29.23 9.66 45.81
C GLU A 548 29.12 10.29 44.42
N GLY A 549 28.87 9.46 43.40
CA GLY A 549 28.64 9.84 42.01
C GLY A 549 29.71 9.22 41.10
N LEU A 550 29.31 8.84 39.89
CA LEU A 550 30.20 8.15 38.92
C LEU A 550 30.52 9.00 37.68
N ASN A 551 30.48 10.33 37.79
CA ASN A 551 30.71 11.23 36.66
C ASN A 551 32.11 11.03 36.04
N ASP A 552 33.11 10.73 36.88
CA ASP A 552 34.48 10.49 36.43
C ASP A 552 34.67 9.13 35.75
N ASN A 553 33.67 8.24 35.83
CA ASN A 553 33.69 6.89 35.27
C ASN A 553 32.78 6.75 34.04
N ILE A 554 32.23 7.85 33.51
CA ILE A 554 31.29 7.81 32.37
C ILE A 554 31.88 7.15 31.13
N MET A 555 33.18 7.36 30.84
CA MET A 555 33.83 6.75 29.68
C MET A 555 33.86 5.22 29.80
N GLU A 556 34.32 4.69 30.93
CA GLU A 556 34.34 3.24 31.22
C GLU A 556 32.94 2.63 31.19
N ILE A 557 31.95 3.33 31.76
CA ILE A 557 30.55 2.87 31.74
C ILE A 557 30.02 2.82 30.30
N ARG A 558 30.34 3.81 29.46
CA ARG A 558 29.95 3.80 28.04
C ARG A 558 30.62 2.70 27.23
N GLU A 559 31.89 2.40 27.51
CA GLU A 559 32.59 1.27 26.90
C GLU A 559 31.95 -0.07 27.28
N TYR A 560 31.54 -0.24 28.54
CA TYR A 560 30.80 -1.42 28.98
C TYR A 560 29.45 -1.54 28.26
N LEU A 561 28.67 -0.46 28.17
CA LEU A 561 27.38 -0.45 27.46
C LEU A 561 27.55 -0.85 25.99
N GLN A 562 28.57 -0.31 25.32
CA GLN A 562 28.86 -0.64 23.92
C GLN A 562 29.30 -2.10 23.75
N SER A 563 30.16 -2.60 24.64
CA SER A 563 30.69 -3.97 24.56
C SER A 563 29.63 -5.05 24.81
N ASN A 564 28.53 -4.70 25.48
CA ASN A 564 27.41 -5.60 25.78
C ASN A 564 26.14 -5.28 24.94
N ASP A 565 26.24 -4.43 23.92
CA ASP A 565 25.13 -3.97 23.06
C ASP A 565 23.91 -3.43 23.86
N ILE A 566 24.18 -2.79 25.00
CA ILE A 566 23.13 -2.22 25.87
C ILE A 566 22.81 -0.80 25.38
N LYS A 567 21.66 -0.65 24.73
CA LYS A 567 21.17 0.66 24.26
C LYS A 567 20.50 1.42 25.40
N LEU A 568 21.06 2.58 25.76
CA LEU A 568 20.55 3.44 26.82
C LEU A 568 20.54 4.91 26.38
N THR A 569 19.49 5.65 26.73
CA THR A 569 19.46 7.11 26.48
C THR A 569 20.37 7.86 27.45
N ASP A 570 20.94 8.99 27.01
CA ASP A 570 21.77 9.84 27.88
C ASP A 570 21.05 10.30 29.15
N LYS A 571 19.73 10.55 29.05
CA LYS A 571 18.90 10.90 30.21
C LYS A 571 18.90 9.77 31.22
N LYS A 572 18.64 8.53 30.78
CA LYS A 572 18.55 7.38 31.68
C LYS A 572 19.90 7.02 32.27
N LEU A 573 20.99 7.16 31.50
CA LEU A 573 22.35 7.00 32.02
C LEU A 573 22.63 7.95 33.18
N ARG A 574 22.31 9.25 33.03
CA ARG A 574 22.48 10.25 34.10
C ARG A 574 21.70 9.88 35.36
N GLU A 575 20.48 9.35 35.23
CA GLU A 575 19.67 8.90 36.37
C GLU A 575 20.29 7.69 37.10
N LEU A 576 20.94 6.77 36.37
CA LEU A 576 21.56 5.57 36.95
C LEU A 576 22.88 5.85 37.68
N ILE A 577 23.59 6.92 37.32
CA ILE A 577 24.84 7.33 37.99
C ILE A 577 24.63 8.44 39.03
N ASP A 578 23.40 8.93 39.19
CA ASP A 578 23.08 10.01 40.14
C ASP A 578 23.16 9.51 41.59
N PRO A 579 24.05 10.08 42.42
CA PRO A 579 24.23 9.65 43.80
C PRO A 579 22.99 9.87 44.68
N ASN A 580 22.15 10.88 44.39
CA ASN A 580 20.94 11.14 45.15
C ASN A 580 19.88 10.05 44.89
N LYS A 581 19.82 9.52 43.67
CA LYS A 581 18.94 8.39 43.32
C LYS A 581 19.36 7.11 44.04
N TRP A 582 20.66 6.82 44.09
CA TRP A 582 21.21 5.70 44.87
C TRP A 582 20.94 5.83 46.36
N LYS A 583 21.16 7.01 46.97
CA LYS A 583 20.84 7.26 48.38
C LYS A 583 19.35 7.09 48.69
N SER A 584 18.49 7.56 47.79
CA SER A 584 17.03 7.40 47.95
C SER A 584 16.62 5.93 47.90
N ARG A 585 17.15 5.14 46.95
CA ARG A 585 16.92 3.69 46.86
C ARG A 585 17.44 2.94 48.08
N ARG A 586 18.64 3.28 48.55
CA ARG A 586 19.22 2.71 49.78
C ARG A 586 18.34 2.99 50.99
N ALA A 587 17.85 4.22 51.15
CA ALA A 587 16.94 4.55 52.25
C ALA A 587 15.64 3.71 52.20
N LEU A 588 15.07 3.49 51.01
CA LEU A 588 13.90 2.62 50.84
C LEU A 588 14.21 1.16 51.18
N SER A 589 15.36 0.65 50.74
CA SER A 589 15.82 -0.71 51.05
C SER A 589 16.02 -0.91 52.55
N GLU A 590 16.72 0.00 53.23
CA GLU A 590 16.94 -0.04 54.68
C GLU A 590 15.62 0.04 55.47
N ILE A 591 14.67 0.87 55.01
CA ILE A 591 13.32 0.91 55.61
C ILE A 591 12.59 -0.41 55.37
N ALA A 592 12.64 -0.96 54.16
CA ALA A 592 11.98 -2.23 53.84
C ALA A 592 12.50 -3.38 54.69
N VAL A 593 13.82 -3.49 54.92
CA VAL A 593 14.42 -4.49 55.82
C VAL A 593 13.87 -4.35 57.24
N ARG A 594 13.83 -3.12 57.78
CA ARG A 594 13.27 -2.86 59.12
C ARG A 594 11.79 -3.21 59.23
N LEU A 595 11.02 -3.00 58.15
CA LEU A 595 9.62 -3.41 58.09
C LEU A 595 9.50 -4.93 58.04
N THR A 596 10.38 -5.62 57.30
CA THR A 596 10.44 -7.10 57.24
C THR A 596 10.72 -7.68 58.63
N ASP A 597 11.67 -7.11 59.38
CA ASP A 597 12.00 -7.55 60.74
C ASP A 597 10.80 -7.51 61.70
N LYS A 598 9.92 -6.52 61.53
CA LYS A 598 8.79 -6.27 62.45
C LYS A 598 7.50 -6.96 62.01
N ILE A 599 7.22 -7.03 60.71
CA ILE A 599 6.02 -7.66 60.15
C ILE A 599 6.21 -9.17 60.03
N GLY A 600 7.43 -9.62 59.75
CA GLY A 600 7.71 -11.02 59.43
C GLY A 600 7.23 -11.42 58.02
N GLN A 601 7.20 -12.71 57.75
CA GLN A 601 6.85 -13.27 56.42
C GLN A 601 5.38 -13.67 56.32
N GLU A 602 4.48 -12.95 57.00
CA GLU A 602 3.03 -13.17 56.87
C GLU A 602 2.58 -12.87 55.43
N VAL A 603 1.73 -13.76 54.88
CA VAL A 603 1.18 -13.62 53.52
C VAL A 603 -0.17 -12.92 53.61
N PHE A 604 -0.33 -11.87 52.83
CA PHE A 604 -1.57 -11.11 52.71
C PHE A 604 -2.17 -11.35 51.32
N MET A 605 -3.38 -11.89 51.29
CA MET A 605 -4.17 -12.04 50.05
C MET A 605 -5.00 -10.78 49.73
N ASP A 606 -4.89 -9.73 50.54
CA ASP A 606 -5.54 -8.44 50.32
C ASP A 606 -4.49 -7.33 50.46
N TYR A 607 -4.23 -6.66 49.35
CA TYR A 607 -3.24 -5.57 49.27
C TYR A 607 -3.59 -4.40 50.20
N ALA A 608 -4.88 -4.11 50.42
CA ALA A 608 -5.29 -3.03 51.32
C ALA A 608 -4.88 -3.36 52.77
N LEU A 609 -5.18 -4.59 53.22
CA LEU A 609 -4.77 -5.07 54.56
C LEU A 609 -3.25 -5.04 54.74
N PHE A 610 -2.50 -5.41 53.70
CA PHE A 610 -1.04 -5.32 53.73
C PHE A 610 -0.56 -3.86 53.85
N THR A 611 -1.11 -2.94 53.06
CA THR A 611 -0.73 -1.52 53.14
C THR A 611 -1.12 -0.86 54.46
N ASP A 612 -2.25 -1.26 55.06
CA ASP A 612 -2.67 -0.81 56.40
C ASP A 612 -1.71 -1.33 57.48
N ARG A 613 -1.28 -2.59 57.36
CA ARG A 613 -0.27 -3.18 58.25
C ARG A 613 1.06 -2.45 58.14
N LEU A 614 1.52 -2.16 56.92
CA LEU A 614 2.72 -1.37 56.67
C LEU A 614 2.63 0.02 57.31
N THR A 615 1.51 0.72 57.10
CA THR A 615 1.28 2.08 57.65
C THR A 615 1.27 2.08 59.18
N THR A 616 0.64 1.05 59.77
CA THR A 616 0.62 0.85 61.23
C THR A 616 2.03 0.66 61.76
N VAL A 617 2.81 -0.24 61.16
CA VAL A 617 4.17 -0.54 61.61
C VAL A 617 5.14 0.63 61.38
N VAL A 618 5.01 1.36 60.28
CA VAL A 618 5.76 2.62 60.05
C VAL A 618 5.53 3.60 61.19
N SER A 619 4.28 3.73 61.66
CA SER A 619 3.91 4.60 62.78
C SER A 619 4.46 4.09 64.11
N GLU A 620 4.36 2.77 64.38
CA GLU A 620 4.93 2.14 65.59
C GLU A 620 6.45 2.33 65.69
N LEU A 621 7.16 2.26 64.57
CA LEU A 621 8.62 2.38 64.49
C LEU A 621 9.11 3.84 64.35
N GLY A 622 8.19 4.81 64.24
CA GLY A 622 8.53 6.22 64.02
C GLY A 622 9.34 6.48 62.75
N ILE A 623 9.10 5.71 61.68
CA ILE A 623 9.84 5.82 60.42
C ILE A 623 9.31 7.01 59.61
N LEU A 624 10.21 7.89 59.17
CA LEU A 624 9.90 8.97 58.23
C LEU A 624 9.99 8.45 56.80
N ILE A 625 8.83 8.22 56.18
CA ILE A 625 8.71 7.83 54.77
C ILE A 625 7.48 8.53 54.17
N ASP A 626 7.58 8.95 52.91
CA ASP A 626 6.45 9.51 52.19
C ASP A 626 5.54 8.41 51.61
N LYS A 627 4.34 8.81 51.16
CA LYS A 627 3.37 7.85 50.59
C LYS A 627 3.91 7.12 49.37
N THR A 628 4.71 7.79 48.55
CA THR A 628 5.32 7.24 47.33
C THR A 628 6.34 6.16 47.66
N GLY A 629 7.22 6.42 48.63
CA GLY A 629 8.18 5.44 49.12
C GLY A 629 7.51 4.22 49.72
N LEU A 630 6.49 4.42 50.57
CA LEU A 630 5.76 3.31 51.18
C LEU A 630 5.02 2.46 50.13
N LYS A 631 4.39 3.10 49.13
CA LYS A 631 3.77 2.40 47.99
C LYS A 631 4.82 1.63 47.16
N THR A 632 6.02 2.18 46.99
CA THR A 632 7.12 1.52 46.27
C THR A 632 7.55 0.24 46.99
N ILE A 633 7.73 0.31 48.31
CA ILE A 633 8.01 -0.88 49.14
C ILE A 633 6.87 -1.88 49.00
N ALA A 634 5.62 -1.45 49.21
CA ALA A 634 4.46 -2.33 49.16
C ALA A 634 4.34 -3.07 47.81
N ARG A 635 4.51 -2.37 46.69
CA ARG A 635 4.47 -2.97 45.35
C ARG A 635 5.62 -3.93 45.09
N THR A 636 6.80 -3.64 45.62
CA THR A 636 7.97 -4.52 45.46
C THR A 636 7.76 -5.82 46.22
N MET A 637 7.10 -5.77 47.38
CA MET A 637 6.72 -6.93 48.19
C MET A 637 5.50 -7.69 47.68
N SER A 638 4.97 -7.31 46.51
CA SER A 638 3.75 -7.87 45.95
C SER A 638 3.98 -8.48 44.59
N GLU A 639 3.18 -9.49 44.26
CA GLU A 639 3.16 -10.15 42.96
C GLU A 639 1.73 -10.49 42.55
N ALA A 640 1.51 -10.63 41.24
CA ALA A 640 0.19 -10.94 40.70
C ALA A 640 -0.25 -12.34 41.14
N ASP A 641 -1.44 -12.45 41.72
CA ASP A 641 -2.02 -13.70 42.16
C ASP A 641 -3.55 -13.68 41.90
N PRO A 642 -4.08 -14.56 41.03
CA PRO A 642 -5.51 -14.61 40.70
C PRO A 642 -6.42 -14.87 41.92
N GLU A 643 -5.91 -15.49 42.98
CA GLU A 643 -6.67 -15.82 44.19
C GLU A 643 -6.70 -14.64 45.20
N ALA A 644 -5.88 -13.60 44.99
CA ALA A 644 -5.86 -12.42 45.86
C ALA A 644 -7.05 -11.49 45.59
N ALA A 645 -7.44 -10.69 46.58
CA ALA A 645 -8.50 -9.70 46.44
C ALA A 645 -8.11 -8.60 45.42
N PRO A 646 -9.09 -8.05 44.67
CA PRO A 646 -8.87 -6.92 43.77
C PRO A 646 -8.29 -5.71 44.49
N VAL A 647 -7.27 -5.09 43.90
CA VAL A 647 -6.68 -3.86 44.42
C VAL A 647 -7.62 -2.69 44.14
N VAL A 648 -8.07 -2.01 45.20
CA VAL A 648 -8.88 -0.79 45.08
C VAL A 648 -7.99 0.36 44.59
N ASP A 649 -8.34 0.94 43.45
CA ASP A 649 -7.70 2.16 42.95
C ASP A 649 -8.30 3.38 43.66
N LYS A 650 -9.63 3.50 43.62
CA LYS A 650 -10.34 4.65 44.18
C LYS A 650 -11.77 4.32 44.60
N THR A 651 -12.30 5.14 45.49
CA THR A 651 -13.73 5.19 45.81
C THR A 651 -14.29 6.54 45.40
N VAL A 652 -15.34 6.54 44.58
CA VAL A 652 -15.96 7.74 44.02
C VAL A 652 -17.40 7.90 44.50
N LYS A 653 -17.91 9.12 44.54
CA LYS A 653 -19.33 9.41 44.83
C LYS A 653 -20.13 9.42 43.53
N ILE A 654 -21.45 9.31 43.62
CA ILE A 654 -22.36 9.34 42.45
C ILE A 654 -22.22 10.58 41.55
N LYS A 655 -21.78 11.72 42.11
CA LYS A 655 -21.52 12.98 41.38
C LYS A 655 -20.05 13.17 41.01
N SER A 656 -19.31 12.08 40.81
CA SER A 656 -17.93 12.17 40.33
C SER A 656 -17.94 12.37 38.81
N LYS A 657 -16.90 13.05 38.30
CA LYS A 657 -16.72 13.25 36.87
C LYS A 657 -16.73 11.95 36.08
N ASP A 658 -16.21 10.86 36.66
CA ASP A 658 -16.15 9.55 36.00
C ASP A 658 -17.55 8.96 35.80
N ILE A 659 -18.42 9.05 36.82
CA ILE A 659 -19.80 8.56 36.74
C ILE A 659 -20.61 9.46 35.83
N GLU A 660 -20.49 10.79 35.97
CA GLU A 660 -21.16 11.77 35.09
C GLU A 660 -20.76 11.54 33.62
N LEU A 661 -19.49 11.28 33.33
CA LEU A 661 -19.04 10.94 31.97
C LEU A 661 -19.79 9.72 31.42
N LEU A 662 -19.82 8.61 32.16
CA LEU A 662 -20.50 7.38 31.73
C LEU A 662 -22.02 7.59 31.56
N THR A 663 -22.68 8.24 32.53
CA THR A 663 -24.14 8.38 32.52
C THR A 663 -24.63 9.48 31.58
N GLU A 664 -23.95 10.62 31.52
CA GLU A 664 -24.41 11.79 30.75
C GLU A 664 -23.86 11.80 29.32
N THR A 665 -22.63 11.32 29.10
CA THR A 665 -22.00 11.33 27.76
C THR A 665 -22.20 10.02 27.02
N PHE A 666 -22.00 8.89 27.70
CA PHE A 666 -22.13 7.56 27.11
C PHE A 666 -23.50 6.92 27.33
N ASN A 667 -24.41 7.61 28.03
CA ASN A 667 -25.78 7.16 28.30
C ASN A 667 -25.83 5.78 28.99
N VAL A 668 -24.82 5.47 29.82
CA VAL A 668 -24.78 4.25 30.65
C VAL A 668 -25.81 4.36 31.76
N LYS A 669 -26.62 3.31 31.94
CA LYS A 669 -27.60 3.28 33.02
C LYS A 669 -26.91 3.04 34.36
N PRO A 670 -27.37 3.65 35.47
CA PRO A 670 -26.78 3.44 36.79
C PRO A 670 -26.68 1.98 37.22
N GLU A 671 -27.63 1.14 36.83
CA GLU A 671 -27.62 -0.30 37.10
C GLU A 671 -26.50 -1.07 36.35
N ASP A 672 -26.02 -0.55 35.22
CA ASP A 672 -25.00 -1.19 34.40
C ASP A 672 -23.57 -0.72 34.74
N LEU A 673 -23.40 0.27 35.63
CA LEU A 673 -22.10 0.79 36.09
C LEU A 673 -21.07 -0.29 36.51
N PRO A 674 -21.45 -1.44 37.12
CA PRO A 674 -20.50 -2.52 37.40
C PRO A 674 -19.77 -3.04 36.17
N TYR A 675 -20.45 -3.11 35.01
CA TYR A 675 -19.86 -3.55 33.73
C TYR A 675 -18.87 -2.54 33.14
N TYR A 676 -18.75 -1.35 33.76
CA TYR A 676 -17.79 -0.31 33.42
C TYR A 676 -16.81 -0.04 34.57
N GLY A 677 -16.70 -0.99 35.51
CA GLY A 677 -15.71 -1.00 36.58
C GLY A 677 -16.09 -0.19 37.82
N TYR A 678 -17.36 0.21 37.96
CA TYR A 678 -17.85 0.98 39.11
C TYR A 678 -18.84 0.15 39.94
N TYR A 679 -18.33 -0.45 41.00
CA TYR A 679 -19.07 -1.38 41.85
C TYR A 679 -19.71 -0.66 43.05
N PRO A 680 -21.01 -0.82 43.32
CA PRO A 680 -21.67 -0.15 44.43
C PRO A 680 -20.99 -0.41 45.78
N SER A 681 -20.71 0.67 46.49
CA SER A 681 -20.23 0.68 47.87
C SER A 681 -21.17 1.54 48.72
N GLY A 682 -21.37 1.16 49.99
CA GLY A 682 -22.40 1.77 50.85
C GLY A 682 -22.41 3.31 50.85
N LYS A 683 -23.55 3.92 51.17
CA LYS A 683 -23.76 5.39 51.22
C LYS A 683 -23.61 6.12 49.87
N GLY A 684 -24.04 5.51 48.76
CA GLY A 684 -24.08 6.17 47.44
C GLY A 684 -22.69 6.44 46.86
N SER A 685 -21.77 5.50 47.11
CA SER A 685 -20.40 5.53 46.57
C SER A 685 -20.16 4.31 45.69
N PHE A 686 -19.10 4.34 44.89
CA PHE A 686 -18.69 3.25 44.01
C PHE A 686 -17.19 3.00 44.21
N ILE A 687 -16.80 1.74 44.24
CA ILE A 687 -15.41 1.29 44.22
C ILE A 687 -15.01 1.06 42.77
N HIS A 688 -13.82 1.54 42.42
CA HIS A 688 -13.15 1.24 41.16
C HIS A 688 -11.84 0.52 41.45
N TYR A 689 -11.60 -0.59 40.77
CA TYR A 689 -10.40 -1.39 40.93
C TYR A 689 -9.30 -0.95 39.98
N GLU A 690 -8.05 -1.12 40.41
CA GLU A 690 -6.90 -0.91 39.55
C GLU A 690 -6.88 -1.99 38.46
N SER A 691 -6.68 -1.61 37.19
CA SER A 691 -6.63 -2.57 36.09
C SER A 691 -5.27 -3.27 36.02
N ASP A 692 -5.27 -4.57 35.77
CA ASP A 692 -4.07 -5.29 35.36
C ASP A 692 -3.81 -5.11 33.86
N THR A 693 -2.80 -4.32 33.53
CA THR A 693 -2.45 -4.05 32.12
C THR A 693 -1.96 -5.29 31.37
N SER A 694 -1.50 -6.33 32.09
CA SER A 694 -1.05 -7.59 31.47
C SER A 694 -2.20 -8.52 31.08
N LEU A 695 -3.40 -8.28 31.63
CA LEU A 695 -4.61 -9.04 31.35
C LEU A 695 -5.66 -8.21 30.60
N SER A 696 -5.27 -7.04 30.08
CA SER A 696 -6.12 -6.21 29.24
C SER A 696 -6.24 -6.81 27.86
N ASP A 697 -7.46 -6.96 27.39
CA ASP A 697 -7.78 -7.50 26.08
C ASP A 697 -8.58 -6.49 25.25
N LYS A 698 -8.63 -6.73 23.94
CA LYS A 698 -9.51 -5.99 23.03
C LYS A 698 -10.49 -6.95 22.38
N GLU A 699 -11.76 -6.57 22.40
CA GLU A 699 -12.84 -7.29 21.74
C GLU A 699 -13.31 -6.50 20.52
N GLU A 700 -13.57 -7.19 19.42
CA GLU A 700 -14.14 -6.62 18.20
C GLU A 700 -15.63 -6.91 18.16
N VAL A 701 -16.44 -5.92 18.51
CA VAL A 701 -17.90 -6.04 18.56
C VAL A 701 -18.50 -5.46 17.28
N PRO A 702 -19.24 -6.22 16.45
CA PRO A 702 -19.91 -5.66 15.28
C PRO A 702 -20.79 -4.46 15.66
N VAL A 703 -20.81 -3.40 14.86
CA VAL A 703 -21.58 -2.18 15.20
C VAL A 703 -23.10 -2.41 15.26
N SER A 704 -23.57 -3.50 14.65
CA SER A 704 -24.95 -3.98 14.75
C SER A 704 -25.33 -4.50 16.14
N ASN A 705 -24.35 -4.74 17.02
CA ASN A 705 -24.56 -5.25 18.37
C ASN A 705 -24.27 -4.18 19.42
N ALA A 706 -25.12 -4.11 20.45
CA ALA A 706 -24.81 -3.31 21.63
C ALA A 706 -23.61 -3.92 22.36
N VAL A 707 -22.62 -3.08 22.68
CA VAL A 707 -21.36 -3.48 23.33
C VAL A 707 -21.61 -4.25 24.62
N LEU A 708 -22.54 -3.79 25.46
CA LEU A 708 -22.87 -4.44 26.73
C LEU A 708 -23.49 -5.83 26.53
N ASP A 709 -24.37 -5.99 25.55
CA ASP A 709 -25.02 -7.27 25.27
C ASP A 709 -24.02 -8.30 24.72
N TYR A 710 -23.08 -7.85 23.89
CA TYR A 710 -21.96 -8.69 23.46
C TYR A 710 -21.10 -9.10 24.66
N PHE A 711 -20.71 -8.14 25.50
CA PHE A 711 -19.86 -8.39 26.67
C PHE A 711 -20.48 -9.44 27.61
N LYS A 712 -21.77 -9.29 27.95
CA LYS A 712 -22.50 -10.24 28.80
C LYS A 712 -22.57 -11.65 28.22
N ARG A 713 -22.57 -11.78 26.90
CA ARG A 713 -22.70 -13.07 26.20
C ARG A 713 -21.35 -13.75 25.96
N GLU A 714 -20.35 -13.01 25.52
CA GLU A 714 -19.09 -13.56 25.02
C GLU A 714 -17.92 -13.42 26.02
N VAL A 715 -17.97 -12.46 26.96
CA VAL A 715 -16.86 -12.16 27.87
C VAL A 715 -17.17 -12.57 29.31
N GLU A 716 -18.28 -12.07 29.87
CA GLU A 716 -18.68 -12.30 31.28
C GLU A 716 -18.68 -13.79 31.69
N PRO A 717 -19.12 -14.77 30.86
CA PRO A 717 -19.10 -16.18 31.25
C PRO A 717 -17.72 -16.76 31.50
N TYR A 718 -16.67 -16.17 30.90
CA TYR A 718 -15.29 -16.62 31.03
C TYR A 718 -14.49 -15.76 32.02
N VAL A 719 -14.86 -14.48 32.18
CA VAL A 719 -14.18 -13.52 33.03
C VAL A 719 -15.20 -12.61 33.75
N SER A 720 -15.75 -13.09 34.87
CA SER A 720 -16.91 -12.48 35.53
C SER A 720 -16.64 -11.12 36.20
N ASP A 721 -15.38 -10.79 36.49
CA ASP A 721 -14.97 -9.54 37.14
C ASP A 721 -14.30 -8.55 36.17
N ALA A 722 -14.33 -8.84 34.87
CA ALA A 722 -13.89 -7.92 33.84
C ALA A 722 -14.89 -6.76 33.66
N TRP A 723 -14.41 -5.65 33.11
CA TRP A 723 -15.26 -4.53 32.75
C TRP A 723 -14.80 -3.83 31.47
N ILE A 724 -15.71 -3.05 30.88
CA ILE A 724 -15.51 -2.30 29.64
C ILE A 724 -14.91 -0.92 29.95
N ASP A 725 -13.81 -0.57 29.28
CA ASP A 725 -13.29 0.81 29.25
C ASP A 725 -13.92 1.58 28.08
N LEU A 726 -15.19 1.96 28.29
CA LEU A 726 -16.03 2.55 27.24
C LEU A 726 -15.43 3.82 26.60
N PRO A 727 -14.83 4.77 27.37
CA PRO A 727 -14.21 5.96 26.78
C PRO A 727 -13.06 5.70 25.81
N LYS A 728 -12.41 4.52 25.86
CA LYS A 728 -11.37 4.11 24.92
C LYS A 728 -11.91 3.32 23.72
N THR A 729 -13.21 3.16 23.61
CA THR A 729 -13.82 2.42 22.50
C THR A 729 -13.65 3.19 21.21
N LEU A 730 -13.01 2.57 20.23
CA LEU A 730 -12.81 3.11 18.88
C LEU A 730 -13.67 2.33 17.89
N ILE A 731 -13.96 2.93 16.74
CA ILE A 731 -14.64 2.23 15.65
C ILE A 731 -13.60 1.89 14.60
N GLY A 732 -13.52 0.61 14.25
CA GLY A 732 -12.67 0.08 13.20
C GLY A 732 -13.48 -0.33 11.97
N CYS A 733 -12.78 -0.55 10.86
CA CYS A 733 -13.35 -1.19 9.68
C CYS A 733 -12.37 -2.22 9.12
N GLU A 734 -12.89 -3.41 8.82
CA GLU A 734 -12.16 -4.50 8.18
C GLU A 734 -13.06 -5.24 7.18
N ILE A 735 -12.49 -5.58 6.02
CA ILE A 735 -13.15 -6.35 4.96
C ILE A 735 -12.43 -7.69 4.81
N SER A 736 -12.79 -8.67 5.65
CA SER A 736 -12.12 -9.97 5.66
C SER A 736 -12.71 -10.93 4.62
N PHE A 737 -12.11 -10.98 3.42
CA PHE A 737 -12.48 -11.98 2.40
C PHE A 737 -12.38 -13.41 2.93
N ASN A 738 -11.34 -13.72 3.71
CA ASN A 738 -11.17 -15.03 4.33
C ASN A 738 -12.36 -15.38 5.24
N LYS A 739 -12.84 -14.46 6.08
CA LYS A 739 -14.03 -14.70 6.94
C LYS A 739 -15.27 -15.09 6.12
N TYR A 740 -15.43 -14.52 4.93
CA TYR A 740 -16.66 -14.65 4.14
C TYR A 740 -16.62 -15.76 3.08
N PHE A 741 -15.46 -16.04 2.49
CA PHE A 741 -15.30 -16.97 1.37
C PHE A 741 -14.54 -18.24 1.75
N TYR A 742 -13.76 -18.25 2.83
CA TYR A 742 -13.07 -19.46 3.27
C TYR A 742 -14.07 -20.49 3.78
N LYS A 743 -14.16 -21.61 3.06
CA LYS A 743 -14.82 -22.81 3.55
C LYS A 743 -13.71 -23.74 4.07
N PRO A 744 -13.71 -24.10 5.37
CA PRO A 744 -12.77 -25.09 5.87
C PRO A 744 -12.91 -26.36 5.03
N ALA A 745 -11.81 -26.82 4.43
CA ALA A 745 -11.83 -28.12 3.77
C ALA A 745 -12.19 -29.15 4.85
N PRO A 746 -13.23 -29.98 4.65
CA PRO A 746 -13.51 -31.06 5.58
C PRO A 746 -12.24 -31.90 5.71
N LEU A 747 -11.79 -32.13 6.94
CA LEU A 747 -10.63 -32.98 7.19
C LEU A 747 -10.92 -34.34 6.54
N ARG A 748 -10.09 -34.73 5.57
CA ARG A 748 -10.16 -36.06 4.97
C ARG A 748 -10.15 -37.09 6.07
N THR A 749 -11.03 -38.08 5.97
CA THR A 749 -11.06 -39.15 6.95
C THR A 749 -9.77 -39.96 6.87
N LEU A 750 -9.37 -40.56 8.01
CA LEU A 750 -8.16 -41.39 8.08
C LEU A 750 -8.22 -42.55 7.07
N ALA A 751 -9.42 -43.04 6.75
CA ALA A 751 -9.67 -44.08 5.76
C ALA A 751 -9.41 -43.60 4.31
N GLU A 752 -9.83 -42.39 3.94
CA GLU A 752 -9.58 -41.81 2.61
C GLU A 752 -8.08 -41.59 2.37
N ASN A 753 -7.36 -41.07 3.37
CA ASN A 753 -5.91 -40.89 3.29
C ASN A 753 -5.17 -42.23 3.12
N GLN A 754 -5.61 -43.29 3.81
CA GLN A 754 -5.04 -44.63 3.65
C GLN A 754 -5.29 -45.21 2.24
N GLN A 755 -6.48 -45.01 1.69
CA GLN A 755 -6.84 -45.51 0.36
C GLN A 755 -6.04 -44.83 -0.75
N GLU A 756 -5.80 -43.53 -0.62
CA GLU A 756 -4.99 -42.74 -1.56
C GLU A 756 -3.51 -43.11 -1.47
N LEU A 757 -2.95 -43.30 -0.27
CA LEU A 757 -1.59 -43.82 -0.07
C LEU A 757 -1.37 -45.15 -0.77
N VAL A 758 -2.32 -46.09 -0.62
CA VAL A 758 -2.28 -47.40 -1.30
C VAL A 758 -2.39 -47.24 -2.82
N THR A 759 -3.13 -46.24 -3.30
CA THR A 759 -3.29 -45.96 -4.74
C THR A 759 -2.00 -45.37 -5.32
N LEU A 760 -1.40 -44.40 -4.64
CA LEU A 760 -0.12 -43.79 -4.99
C LEU A 760 1.04 -44.80 -4.92
N GLU A 761 1.04 -45.70 -3.94
CA GLU A 761 2.00 -46.82 -3.89
C GLU A 761 1.84 -47.76 -5.10
N LYS A 762 0.61 -48.04 -5.52
CA LYS A 762 0.34 -48.84 -6.72
C LYS A 762 0.76 -48.14 -8.01
N GLU A 763 0.54 -46.82 -8.11
CA GLU A 763 0.97 -46.03 -9.26
C GLU A 763 2.50 -45.91 -9.33
N SER A 764 3.15 -45.62 -8.20
CA SER A 764 4.61 -45.60 -8.07
C SER A 764 5.23 -46.97 -8.38
N SER A 765 4.63 -48.06 -7.89
CA SER A 765 5.05 -49.42 -8.20
C SER A 765 4.87 -49.76 -9.69
N ARG A 766 3.78 -49.30 -10.32
CA ARG A 766 3.58 -49.45 -11.78
C ARG A 766 4.61 -48.67 -12.59
N LEU A 767 4.92 -47.44 -12.19
CA LEU A 767 5.96 -46.61 -12.80
C LEU A 767 7.34 -47.27 -12.69
N LEU A 768 7.70 -47.79 -11.50
CA LEU A 768 8.94 -48.55 -11.27
C LEU A 768 9.01 -49.81 -12.13
N VAL A 769 7.92 -50.58 -12.24
CA VAL A 769 7.87 -51.77 -13.10
C VAL A 769 7.96 -51.39 -14.58
N SER A 770 7.40 -50.25 -15.00
CA SER A 770 7.55 -49.76 -16.38
C SER A 770 8.99 -49.33 -16.71
N LEU A 771 9.71 -48.77 -15.73
CA LEU A 771 11.11 -48.38 -15.85
C LEU A 771 12.06 -49.59 -15.84
N LEU A 772 11.71 -50.65 -15.10
CA LEU A 772 12.51 -51.88 -14.99
C LEU A 772 12.26 -52.88 -16.14
N ASN A 773 11.14 -52.77 -16.85
CA ASN A 773 10.82 -53.61 -18.03
C ASN A 773 11.20 -52.97 -19.37
N LEU A 774 12.04 -51.92 -19.37
CA LEU A 774 12.81 -51.50 -20.55
C LEU A 774 14.14 -52.27 -20.59
N GLY A 775 14.02 -53.56 -20.94
CA GLY A 775 15.11 -54.45 -21.32
C GLY A 775 14.82 -55.07 -22.67
#